data_AF-A0A932JU79-F1
#
_entry.id   AF-A0A932JU79-F1
#
_cell.length_a   1.000
_cell.length_b   1.000
_cell.length_c   1.000
_cell.angle_alpha   90.00
_cell.angle_beta   90.00
_cell.angle_gamma   90.00
#
_symmetry.space_group_name_H-M   'P 1'
#
loop_
_entity.id
_entity.type
_entity.pdbx_description
1 polymer ?
#
loop_
_entity_poly.entity_id
_entity_poly.type
_entity_poly.pdbx_seq_one_letter_code
_entity_poly.pdbx_strand_id
1 'polypeptide(L)'
;MTRFPALFAVLTLLQPLHAGAAPARTKAAALLESELGLPAVEALERRGLLLTTGSSKPRRLAVVAWETLERHAAAGPRLSELVAAYDAVRKGAEPADALDAFADLRGMPAGGLLAGAARSALAGLAERASAARGLEDAGPALLAAGSLYRTAWGRALSERTHAELGGRALSNGAEQFYTASLAAPDAPAKAAEHLLKWAAVRGRADVKEQLEAAKSSGQPSPTLKQTLEDYLADQARVETLLAVREKLTRLERDSDSRRQLDDLRAAAPRLSADLAARLKDLLAEKDEAASATLTGPALHVRPAAEDPVEPGDDLVLSVAYWLDGVPAGKRSEVAELLYRDDGDKGLVLLSRALSKRASGGPYALTLKTPAPDGRADYRLYLDAPDADPARRETAQEVSSELAVLRAEAAAAEALGRACRLEESSAAWKALIEQIADSKKPARARLASAARARLKAVESWASARRELEESLDGARLYASKERCEYRTDRAERALTILKSLPAGCERIADSSVAAELSKLASETDSRRRLQEGFRAAVAKARDREAACKASEAAELYAGAMALLDSDAGARCGALEQEYAAVRMSDLPRAAAADRLSAALDGELGRSRQRLSAGDPAGALESALPLATALGRLPDARCWSGPSRAAAELTQAAGAALSAREAGTLKLPSDPLTPVLEEARRDWERRQAEKDERRSEAESVQAPNATGEAQ
;
A
#
# COMPACT_ATOMS: atom_id res chain seq x y z
N MET A 1 -88.73 -2.97 -60.38
CA MET A 1 -89.86 -2.65 -59.48
C MET A 1 -90.37 -3.95 -58.89
N THR A 2 -90.01 -4.23 -57.62
CA THR A 2 -90.94 -4.45 -56.46
C THR A 2 -91.62 -5.83 -56.44
N ARG A 3 -91.63 -6.67 -55.39
CA ARG A 3 -91.18 -6.67 -53.97
C ARG A 3 -91.22 -8.13 -53.42
N PHE A 4 -90.30 -8.46 -52.51
CA PHE A 4 -90.18 -9.49 -51.42
C PHE A 4 -91.39 -10.37 -50.95
N PRO A 5 -91.26 -11.31 -49.95
CA PRO A 5 -90.16 -12.19 -49.45
C PRO A 5 -90.62 -13.65 -49.11
N ALA A 6 -89.70 -14.60 -48.83
CA ALA A 6 -89.91 -15.65 -47.80
C ALA A 6 -88.62 -16.43 -47.48
N LEU A 7 -88.27 -16.38 -46.18
CA LEU A 7 -87.51 -17.32 -45.33
C LEU A 7 -86.92 -18.60 -45.96
N PHE A 8 -85.61 -18.79 -45.77
CA PHE A 8 -85.05 -20.07 -45.30
C PHE A 8 -83.82 -19.81 -44.41
N ALA A 9 -83.98 -20.14 -43.13
CA ALA A 9 -82.91 -20.22 -42.14
C ALA A 9 -82.60 -21.69 -41.89
N VAL A 10 -81.37 -22.16 -42.18
CA VAL A 10 -80.82 -23.42 -41.67
C VAL A 10 -79.28 -23.36 -41.64
N LEU A 11 -78.76 -23.37 -40.40
CA LEU A 11 -77.46 -23.87 -39.91
C LEU A 11 -76.14 -23.41 -40.56
N THR A 12 -75.55 -22.35 -39.98
CA THR A 12 -74.10 -22.24 -39.77
C THR A 12 -73.72 -23.14 -38.58
N LEU A 13 -73.19 -24.33 -38.86
CA LEU A 13 -72.48 -25.15 -37.87
C LEU A 13 -71.15 -24.45 -37.53
N LEU A 14 -71.16 -23.65 -36.46
CA LEU A 14 -70.00 -23.40 -35.63
C LEU A 14 -69.56 -24.75 -35.04
N GLN A 15 -68.59 -25.41 -35.68
CA GLN A 15 -67.79 -26.40 -34.96
C GLN A 15 -66.90 -25.65 -33.97
N PRO A 16 -67.00 -25.90 -32.66
CA PRO A 16 -65.93 -25.53 -31.77
C PRO A 16 -64.74 -26.44 -32.13
N LEU A 17 -63.73 -25.86 -32.78
CA LEU A 17 -62.38 -26.40 -32.70
C LEU A 17 -62.11 -26.60 -31.21
N HIS A 18 -62.02 -27.86 -30.80
CA HIS A 18 -61.64 -28.26 -29.46
C HIS A 18 -60.21 -27.74 -29.24
N ALA A 19 -60.10 -26.52 -28.71
CA ALA A 19 -58.87 -26.08 -28.09
C ALA A 19 -58.76 -26.90 -26.81
N GLY A 20 -58.13 -28.09 -26.92
CA GLY A 20 -57.78 -28.91 -25.76
C GLY A 20 -57.06 -28.03 -24.72
N ALA A 21 -57.35 -28.23 -23.44
CA ALA A 21 -56.73 -27.46 -22.38
C ALA A 21 -55.19 -27.60 -22.51
N ALA A 22 -54.47 -26.48 -22.51
CA ALA A 22 -53.03 -26.51 -22.59
C ALA A 22 -52.44 -27.30 -21.41
N PRO A 23 -51.41 -28.15 -21.60
CA PRO A 23 -50.81 -28.90 -20.51
C PRO A 23 -50.31 -27.99 -19.37
N ALA A 24 -50.33 -28.48 -18.14
CA ALA A 24 -49.91 -27.81 -16.91
C ALA A 24 -48.54 -27.12 -17.06
N ARG A 25 -47.57 -27.82 -17.67
CA ARG A 25 -46.21 -27.29 -17.91
C ARG A 25 -46.18 -26.15 -18.93
N THR A 26 -47.09 -26.16 -19.89
CA THR A 26 -47.29 -25.08 -20.85
C THR A 26 -47.94 -23.87 -20.17
N LYS A 27 -48.95 -24.09 -19.33
CA LYS A 27 -49.56 -23.03 -18.51
C LYS A 27 -48.55 -22.39 -17.56
N ALA A 28 -47.70 -23.19 -16.91
CA ALA A 28 -46.66 -22.70 -16.01
C ALA A 28 -45.60 -21.86 -16.73
N ALA A 29 -45.16 -22.26 -17.93
CA ALA A 29 -44.26 -21.44 -18.75
C ALA A 29 -44.93 -20.14 -19.22
N ALA A 30 -46.19 -20.19 -19.63
CA ALA A 30 -46.96 -19.01 -20.01
C ALA A 30 -47.16 -18.04 -18.83
N LEU A 31 -47.40 -18.56 -17.62
CA LEU A 31 -47.47 -17.78 -16.38
C LEU A 31 -46.16 -17.01 -16.15
N LEU A 32 -45.02 -17.73 -16.15
CA LEU A 32 -43.69 -17.14 -16.01
C LEU A 32 -43.44 -16.02 -17.04
N GLU A 33 -43.74 -16.27 -18.32
CA GLU A 33 -43.56 -15.27 -19.37
C GLU A 33 -44.50 -14.07 -19.20
N SER A 34 -45.74 -14.28 -18.74
CA SER A 34 -46.71 -13.20 -18.55
C SER A 34 -46.39 -12.30 -17.36
N GLU A 35 -45.90 -12.85 -16.25
CA GLU A 35 -45.67 -12.10 -15.02
C GLU A 35 -44.26 -11.55 -14.92
N LEU A 36 -43.27 -12.36 -15.29
CA LEU A 36 -41.87 -11.96 -15.24
C LEU A 36 -41.40 -11.32 -16.55
N GLY A 37 -42.04 -11.62 -17.68
CA GLY A 37 -41.53 -11.25 -18.99
C GLY A 37 -40.36 -12.14 -19.44
N LEU A 38 -40.20 -12.26 -20.75
CA LEU A 38 -39.19 -13.13 -21.37
C LEU A 38 -37.74 -12.90 -20.85
N PRO A 39 -37.24 -11.65 -20.69
CA PRO A 39 -35.87 -11.43 -20.22
C PRO A 39 -35.61 -11.98 -18.82
N ALA A 40 -36.59 -11.87 -17.92
CA ALA A 40 -36.49 -12.37 -16.55
C ALA A 40 -36.54 -13.90 -16.51
N VAL A 41 -37.40 -14.53 -17.32
CA VAL A 41 -37.44 -16.00 -17.43
C VAL A 41 -36.10 -16.54 -17.94
N GLU A 42 -35.53 -15.91 -18.95
CA GLU A 42 -34.20 -16.30 -19.46
C GLU A 42 -33.07 -16.05 -18.45
N ALA A 43 -33.18 -14.99 -17.64
CA ALA A 43 -32.26 -14.74 -16.54
C ALA A 43 -32.36 -15.85 -15.47
N LEU A 44 -33.57 -16.21 -15.04
CA LEU A 44 -33.78 -17.31 -14.09
C LEU A 44 -33.25 -18.64 -14.63
N GLU A 45 -33.37 -18.87 -15.95
CA GLU A 45 -32.82 -20.06 -16.60
C GLU A 45 -31.28 -20.06 -16.62
N ARG A 46 -30.66 -18.96 -17.05
CA ARG A 46 -29.19 -18.80 -17.05
C ARG A 46 -28.59 -18.91 -15.66
N ARG A 47 -29.35 -18.53 -14.63
CA ARG A 47 -28.94 -18.57 -13.23
C ARG A 47 -29.31 -19.87 -12.53
N GLY A 48 -29.97 -20.80 -13.22
CA GLY A 48 -30.22 -22.13 -12.68
C GLY A 48 -31.39 -22.22 -11.71
N LEU A 49 -32.34 -21.29 -11.73
CA LEU A 49 -33.53 -21.37 -10.88
C LEU A 49 -34.61 -22.25 -11.52
N LEU A 50 -34.60 -22.35 -12.85
CA LEU A 50 -35.52 -23.17 -13.63
C LEU A 50 -34.90 -23.56 -14.97
N LEU A 51 -35.51 -24.52 -15.67
CA LEU A 51 -35.20 -24.88 -17.04
C LEU A 51 -36.49 -24.99 -17.85
N THR A 52 -36.47 -24.50 -19.09
CA THR A 52 -37.59 -24.64 -20.03
C THR A 52 -37.24 -25.56 -21.22
N THR A 53 -38.27 -26.09 -21.88
CA THR A 53 -38.21 -26.87 -23.15
C THR A 53 -39.09 -26.24 -24.23
N GLY A 54 -38.83 -26.61 -25.50
CA GLY A 54 -39.54 -26.13 -26.69
C GLY A 54 -38.79 -25.04 -27.47
N SER A 55 -38.68 -25.20 -28.79
CA SER A 55 -37.99 -24.24 -29.69
C SER A 55 -38.91 -23.17 -30.29
N SER A 56 -40.21 -23.45 -30.41
CA SER A 56 -41.26 -22.53 -30.84
C SER A 56 -42.42 -22.59 -29.86
N LYS A 57 -43.13 -21.47 -29.66
CA LYS A 57 -44.31 -21.41 -28.79
C LYS A 57 -45.26 -22.59 -29.08
N PRO A 58 -45.80 -23.27 -28.06
CA PRO A 58 -45.64 -22.98 -26.63
C PRO A 58 -44.36 -23.56 -26.00
N ARG A 59 -43.67 -22.76 -25.17
CA ARG A 59 -42.61 -23.25 -24.28
C ARG A 59 -43.24 -24.03 -23.12
N ARG A 60 -42.44 -24.88 -22.47
CA ARG A 60 -42.87 -25.64 -21.29
C ARG A 60 -41.86 -25.57 -20.16
N LEU A 61 -42.36 -25.56 -18.93
CA LEU A 61 -41.53 -25.59 -17.73
C LEU A 61 -41.09 -27.03 -17.45
N ALA A 62 -39.79 -27.28 -17.51
CA ALA A 62 -39.21 -28.61 -17.38
C ALA A 62 -38.82 -28.91 -15.93
N VAL A 63 -37.93 -28.10 -15.38
CA VAL A 63 -37.35 -28.31 -14.04
C VAL A 63 -37.37 -26.99 -13.28
N VAL A 64 -37.61 -27.06 -11.97
CA VAL A 64 -37.52 -25.92 -11.05
C VAL A 64 -36.64 -26.32 -9.87
N ALA A 65 -35.65 -25.48 -9.52
CA ALA A 65 -34.93 -25.60 -8.26
C ALA A 65 -35.77 -24.94 -7.17
N TRP A 66 -36.75 -25.67 -6.63
CA TRP A 66 -37.79 -25.13 -5.75
C TRP A 66 -37.22 -24.35 -4.56
N GLU A 67 -36.32 -24.95 -3.80
CA GLU A 67 -35.77 -24.31 -2.61
C GLU A 67 -35.01 -23.02 -2.95
N THR A 68 -34.20 -23.05 -4.02
CA THR A 68 -33.45 -21.88 -4.48
C THR A 68 -34.39 -20.80 -5.02
N LEU A 69 -35.41 -21.15 -5.79
CA LEU A 69 -36.40 -20.22 -6.33
C LEU A 69 -37.19 -19.55 -5.21
N GLU A 70 -37.70 -20.31 -4.25
CA GLU A 70 -38.46 -19.80 -3.11
C GLU A 70 -37.63 -18.85 -2.24
N ARG A 71 -36.36 -19.20 -1.99
CA ARG A 71 -35.44 -18.35 -1.22
C ARG A 71 -35.17 -17.02 -1.93
N HIS A 72 -34.94 -17.05 -3.24
CA HIS A 72 -34.76 -15.82 -4.02
C HIS A 72 -36.05 -15.01 -4.14
N ALA A 73 -37.20 -15.69 -4.25
CA ALA A 73 -38.51 -15.06 -4.31
C ALA A 73 -38.90 -14.35 -3.01
N ALA A 74 -38.60 -14.95 -1.86
CA ALA A 74 -38.72 -14.29 -0.56
C ALA A 74 -37.79 -13.07 -0.44
N ALA A 75 -36.61 -13.15 -1.03
CA ALA A 75 -35.63 -12.05 -1.07
C ALA A 75 -35.87 -11.02 -2.20
N GLY A 76 -36.91 -11.18 -3.03
CA GLY A 76 -37.14 -10.36 -4.24
C GLY A 76 -37.11 -8.84 -4.01
N PRO A 77 -37.82 -8.30 -3.01
CA PRO A 77 -37.76 -6.87 -2.67
C PRO A 77 -36.34 -6.42 -2.33
N ARG A 78 -35.61 -7.20 -1.53
CA ARG A 78 -34.24 -6.90 -1.09
C ARG A 78 -33.23 -6.99 -2.23
N LEU A 79 -33.41 -7.94 -3.15
CA LEU A 79 -32.63 -8.03 -4.38
C LEU A 79 -32.87 -6.81 -5.29
N SER A 80 -34.08 -6.26 -5.29
CA SER A 80 -34.42 -5.05 -6.05
C SER A 80 -33.79 -3.79 -5.44
N GLU A 81 -33.80 -3.68 -4.11
CA GLU A 81 -33.08 -2.64 -3.37
C GLU A 81 -31.57 -2.73 -3.61
N LEU A 82 -31.00 -3.95 -3.66
CA LEU A 82 -29.60 -4.17 -3.99
C LEU A 82 -29.25 -3.64 -5.38
N VAL A 83 -30.10 -3.91 -6.38
CA VAL A 83 -29.94 -3.38 -7.74
C VAL A 83 -30.00 -1.85 -7.75
N ALA A 84 -30.96 -1.26 -7.04
CA ALA A 84 -31.10 0.19 -6.95
C ALA A 84 -29.87 0.84 -6.29
N ALA A 85 -29.38 0.27 -5.19
CA ALA A 85 -28.18 0.73 -4.49
C ALA A 85 -26.92 0.61 -5.36
N TYR A 86 -26.78 -0.51 -6.07
CA TYR A 86 -25.69 -0.71 -7.03
C TYR A 86 -25.71 0.37 -8.13
N ASP A 87 -26.87 0.62 -8.73
CA ASP A 87 -27.01 1.63 -9.79
C ASP A 87 -26.83 3.07 -9.30
N ALA A 88 -27.23 3.37 -8.05
CA ALA A 88 -26.99 4.67 -7.42
C ALA A 88 -25.48 4.93 -7.27
N VAL A 89 -24.74 4.00 -6.65
CA VAL A 89 -23.29 4.14 -6.45
C VAL A 89 -22.54 4.22 -7.77
N ARG A 90 -22.96 3.43 -8.77
CA ARG A 90 -22.41 3.47 -10.13
C ARG A 90 -22.57 4.86 -10.77
N LYS A 91 -23.72 5.51 -10.57
CA LYS A 91 -23.99 6.89 -11.04
C LYS A 91 -23.33 7.97 -10.18
N GLY A 92 -22.65 7.59 -9.09
CA GLY A 92 -22.03 8.53 -8.16
C GLY A 92 -23.02 9.17 -7.19
N ALA A 93 -24.22 8.60 -7.04
CA ALA A 93 -25.19 8.98 -6.03
C ALA A 93 -25.03 8.12 -4.77
N GLU A 94 -25.48 8.65 -3.62
CA GLU A 94 -25.56 7.84 -2.40
C GLU A 94 -26.79 6.91 -2.46
N PRO A 95 -26.63 5.62 -2.12
CA PRO A 95 -27.75 4.71 -2.00
C PRO A 95 -28.60 5.07 -0.78
N ALA A 96 -29.91 4.79 -0.85
CA ALA A 96 -30.83 5.10 0.24
C ALA A 96 -30.62 4.22 1.50
N ASP A 97 -30.05 3.02 1.33
CA ASP A 97 -29.99 2.01 2.38
C ASP A 97 -28.61 1.89 3.05
N ALA A 98 -28.63 1.72 4.38
CA ALA A 98 -27.46 1.51 5.21
C ALA A 98 -26.93 0.05 5.15
N LEU A 99 -25.70 -0.15 5.59
CA LEU A 99 -24.92 -1.40 5.65
C LEU A 99 -25.68 -2.66 6.12
N ASP A 100 -26.61 -2.50 7.06
CA ASP A 100 -27.42 -3.57 7.64
C ASP A 100 -28.53 -4.05 6.70
N ALA A 101 -28.84 -3.28 5.64
CA ALA A 101 -29.89 -3.55 4.69
C ALA A 101 -29.65 -4.74 3.77
N PHE A 102 -28.46 -5.36 3.78
CA PHE A 102 -28.24 -6.57 2.97
C PHE A 102 -27.56 -7.69 3.76
N ALA A 103 -27.67 -7.69 5.09
CA ALA A 103 -27.14 -8.75 5.95
C ALA A 103 -27.79 -10.11 5.66
N ASP A 104 -29.09 -10.12 5.40
CA ASP A 104 -29.90 -11.24 4.93
C ASP A 104 -29.36 -11.83 3.61
N LEU A 105 -29.13 -10.99 2.60
CA LEU A 105 -28.58 -11.43 1.30
C LEU A 105 -27.14 -11.98 1.42
N ARG A 106 -26.36 -11.50 2.39
CA ARG A 106 -25.01 -12.02 2.66
C ARG A 106 -25.04 -13.43 3.23
N GLY A 107 -26.06 -13.76 4.03
CA GLY A 107 -26.27 -15.09 4.59
C GLY A 107 -26.79 -16.13 3.60
N MET A 108 -27.29 -15.71 2.43
CA MET A 108 -27.74 -16.63 1.39
C MET A 108 -26.57 -17.39 0.73
N PRO A 109 -26.76 -18.68 0.37
CA PRO A 109 -25.77 -19.45 -0.39
C PRO A 109 -25.36 -18.77 -1.70
N ALA A 110 -24.09 -18.91 -2.08
CA ALA A 110 -23.57 -18.37 -3.34
C ALA A 110 -24.07 -19.22 -4.53
N GLY A 111 -25.02 -18.69 -5.29
CA GLY A 111 -25.68 -19.34 -6.41
C GLY A 111 -26.89 -18.54 -6.90
N GLY A 112 -27.55 -18.99 -7.96
CA GLY A 112 -28.72 -18.31 -8.50
C GLY A 112 -28.46 -16.86 -8.93
N LEU A 113 -29.33 -15.94 -8.49
CA LEU A 113 -29.21 -14.50 -8.78
C LEU A 113 -28.10 -13.83 -7.95
N LEU A 114 -27.61 -14.49 -6.90
CA LEU A 114 -26.47 -14.06 -6.09
C LEU A 114 -25.19 -14.83 -6.45
N ALA A 115 -24.97 -15.12 -7.74
CA ALA A 115 -23.72 -15.68 -8.23
C ALA A 115 -22.70 -14.57 -8.60
N GLY A 116 -21.40 -14.86 -8.43
CA GLY A 116 -20.28 -14.09 -9.01
C GLY A 116 -20.33 -12.57 -8.77
N ALA A 117 -20.64 -11.82 -9.83
CA ALA A 117 -20.62 -10.36 -9.85
C ALA A 117 -21.66 -9.75 -8.89
N ALA A 118 -22.82 -10.37 -8.71
CA ALA A 118 -23.85 -9.89 -7.77
C ALA A 118 -23.35 -9.93 -6.31
N ARG A 119 -22.61 -10.98 -5.93
CA ARG A 119 -21.96 -11.07 -4.60
C ARG A 119 -20.83 -10.07 -4.44
N SER A 120 -20.05 -9.87 -5.51
CA SER A 120 -18.99 -8.85 -5.51
C SER A 120 -19.57 -7.44 -5.35
N ALA A 121 -20.72 -7.16 -5.98
CA ALA A 121 -21.46 -5.92 -5.81
C ALA A 121 -21.99 -5.76 -4.39
N LEU A 122 -22.64 -6.80 -3.85
CA LEU A 122 -23.13 -6.84 -2.47
C LEU A 122 -22.01 -6.59 -1.44
N ALA A 123 -20.87 -7.25 -1.59
CA ALA A 123 -19.71 -7.06 -0.71
C ALA A 123 -19.15 -5.64 -0.81
N GLY A 124 -19.03 -5.10 -2.03
CA GLY A 124 -18.60 -3.72 -2.24
C GLY A 124 -19.55 -2.70 -1.60
N LEU A 125 -20.87 -2.88 -1.73
CA LEU A 125 -21.86 -2.01 -1.10
C LEU A 125 -21.79 -2.06 0.43
N ALA A 126 -21.59 -3.24 1.01
CA ALA A 126 -21.37 -3.38 2.45
C ALA A 126 -20.08 -2.67 2.91
N GLU A 127 -18.97 -2.84 2.18
CA GLU A 127 -17.71 -2.15 2.45
C GLU A 127 -17.86 -0.63 2.36
N ARG A 128 -18.58 -0.14 1.33
CA ARG A 128 -18.91 1.28 1.17
C ARG A 128 -19.68 1.82 2.36
N ALA A 129 -20.76 1.14 2.75
CA ALA A 129 -21.60 1.64 3.83
C ALA A 129 -20.87 1.62 5.19
N SER A 130 -19.89 0.72 5.38
CA SER A 130 -18.98 0.75 6.55
C SER A 130 -18.13 2.00 6.57
N ALA A 131 -17.47 2.30 5.45
CA ALA A 131 -16.64 3.48 5.32
C ALA A 131 -17.46 4.77 5.45
N ALA A 132 -18.65 4.84 4.83
CA ALA A 132 -19.54 5.99 4.89
C ALA A 132 -20.04 6.26 6.32
N ARG A 133 -20.44 5.21 7.07
CA ARG A 133 -20.86 5.36 8.47
C ARG A 133 -19.77 5.97 9.33
N GLY A 134 -18.51 5.62 9.08
CA GLY A 134 -17.38 6.22 9.79
C GLY A 134 -17.14 7.70 9.44
N LEU A 135 -17.55 8.15 8.26
CA LEU A 135 -17.40 9.55 7.86
C LEU A 135 -18.57 10.43 8.32
N GLU A 136 -19.70 9.84 8.69
CA GLU A 136 -20.91 10.55 9.12
C GLU A 136 -21.32 11.64 8.10
N ASP A 137 -21.86 12.77 8.55
CA ASP A 137 -22.31 13.88 7.70
C ASP A 137 -21.17 14.56 6.92
N ALA A 138 -19.91 14.34 7.32
CA ALA A 138 -18.74 14.88 6.64
C ALA A 138 -18.41 14.10 5.34
N GLY A 139 -18.94 12.89 5.16
CA GLY A 139 -18.61 12.00 4.05
C GLY A 139 -18.64 12.64 2.66
N PRO A 140 -19.74 13.29 2.23
CA PRO A 140 -19.83 13.90 0.91
C PRO A 140 -18.77 14.99 0.65
N ALA A 141 -18.55 15.85 1.64
CA ALA A 141 -17.58 16.94 1.54
C ALA A 141 -16.13 16.41 1.51
N LEU A 142 -15.82 15.40 2.33
CA LEU A 142 -14.51 14.75 2.35
C LEU A 142 -14.24 13.98 1.05
N LEU A 143 -15.24 13.29 0.50
CA LEU A 143 -15.13 12.60 -0.78
C LEU A 143 -14.86 13.58 -1.94
N ALA A 144 -15.51 14.76 -1.92
CA ALA A 144 -15.27 15.82 -2.89
C ALA A 144 -13.88 16.48 -2.75
N ALA A 145 -13.36 16.58 -1.53
CA ALA A 145 -12.00 17.05 -1.28
C ALA A 145 -10.93 16.08 -1.83
N GLY A 146 -11.29 14.80 -1.99
CA GLY A 146 -10.43 13.77 -2.55
C GLY A 146 -9.63 13.02 -1.48
N SER A 147 -8.93 11.99 -1.93
CA SER A 147 -8.12 11.11 -1.09
C SER A 147 -6.65 11.52 -1.13
N LEU A 148 -6.04 11.61 0.05
CA LEU A 148 -4.60 11.72 0.27
C LEU A 148 -3.82 10.73 -0.60
N TYR A 149 -4.26 9.47 -0.65
CA TYR A 149 -3.59 8.37 -1.35
C TYR A 149 -3.57 8.52 -2.87
N ARG A 150 -4.37 9.45 -3.42
CA ARG A 150 -4.39 9.76 -4.85
C ARG A 150 -3.49 10.93 -5.23
N THR A 151 -2.90 11.61 -4.25
CA THR A 151 -1.91 12.65 -4.48
C THR A 151 -0.51 12.03 -4.70
N ALA A 152 0.37 12.72 -5.43
CA ALA A 152 1.74 12.24 -5.65
C ALA A 152 2.53 12.09 -4.34
N TRP A 153 2.32 13.02 -3.40
CA TRP A 153 3.00 13.02 -2.10
C TRP A 153 2.39 12.00 -1.13
N GLY A 154 1.07 11.79 -1.13
CA GLY A 154 0.44 10.73 -0.34
C GLY A 154 0.82 9.33 -0.81
N ARG A 155 0.99 9.10 -2.12
CA ARG A 155 1.57 7.86 -2.65
C ARG A 155 3.01 7.67 -2.18
N ALA A 156 3.85 8.70 -2.35
CA ALA A 156 5.24 8.64 -1.91
C ALA A 156 5.39 8.45 -0.39
N LEU A 157 4.40 8.91 0.41
CA LEU A 157 4.33 8.63 1.83
C LEU A 157 4.00 7.16 2.07
N SER A 158 2.92 6.63 1.48
CA SER A 158 2.51 5.23 1.64
C SER A 158 3.62 4.25 1.20
N GLU A 159 4.33 4.57 0.11
CA GLU A 159 5.47 3.80 -0.38
C GLU A 159 6.68 3.84 0.57
N ARG A 160 6.89 4.97 1.27
CA ARG A 160 8.00 5.15 2.24
C ARG A 160 7.70 4.53 3.60
N THR A 161 6.45 4.60 4.05
CA THR A 161 6.05 4.13 5.38
C THR A 161 5.65 2.66 5.39
N HIS A 162 5.48 2.04 4.21
CA HIS A 162 5.06 0.64 4.04
C HIS A 162 3.76 0.28 4.80
N ALA A 163 3.02 1.30 5.24
CA ALA A 163 1.80 1.11 6.01
C ALA A 163 0.60 1.04 5.06
N GLU A 164 -0.10 -0.10 5.07
CA GLU A 164 -1.55 -0.04 4.91
C GLU A 164 -2.07 0.76 6.11
N LEU A 165 -2.40 2.03 5.89
CA LEU A 165 -2.84 2.97 6.92
C LEU A 165 -4.26 2.66 7.45
N GLY A 166 -4.65 1.37 7.46
CA GLY A 166 -5.87 0.84 8.05
C GLY A 166 -5.60 0.11 9.37
N GLY A 167 -6.03 0.70 10.50
CA GLY A 167 -5.99 0.08 11.83
C GLY A 167 -4.84 0.54 12.75
N ARG A 168 -4.44 -0.29 13.72
CA ARG A 168 -3.47 0.02 14.82
C ARG A 168 -2.09 0.58 14.38
N ALA A 169 -1.80 0.63 13.08
CA ALA A 169 -0.64 1.31 12.50
C ALA A 169 -0.76 2.85 12.49
N LEU A 170 -1.92 3.42 12.84
CA LEU A 170 -2.22 4.86 12.75
C LEU A 170 -1.37 5.75 13.68
N SER A 171 -0.98 5.28 14.87
CA SER A 171 -0.25 6.13 15.83
C SER A 171 1.19 6.44 15.42
N ASN A 172 1.89 5.47 14.82
CA ASN A 172 3.18 5.70 14.16
C ASN A 172 2.99 6.44 12.82
N GLY A 173 1.87 6.22 12.14
CA GLY A 173 1.52 6.89 10.90
C GLY A 173 1.35 8.41 11.04
N ALA A 174 0.78 8.89 12.15
CA ALA A 174 0.58 10.32 12.41
C ALA A 174 1.90 11.08 12.60
N GLU A 175 2.86 10.52 13.35
CA GLU A 175 4.19 11.13 13.53
C GLU A 175 4.99 11.14 12.22
N GLN A 176 4.93 10.05 11.46
CA GLN A 176 5.57 9.96 10.14
C GLN A 176 4.93 10.93 9.14
N PHE A 177 3.61 11.07 9.15
CA PHE A 177 2.91 12.06 8.33
C PHE A 177 3.34 13.48 8.68
N TYR A 178 3.40 13.81 9.98
CA TYR A 178 3.83 15.12 10.44
C TYR A 178 5.26 15.43 10.00
N THR A 179 6.20 14.56 10.32
CA THR A 179 7.62 14.76 10.02
C THR A 179 7.90 14.81 8.52
N ALA A 180 7.30 13.91 7.73
CA ALA A 180 7.59 13.80 6.30
C ALA A 180 6.78 14.75 5.41
N SER A 181 5.59 15.16 5.83
CA SER A 181 4.63 15.89 4.96
C SER A 181 4.21 17.26 5.48
N LEU A 182 4.46 17.59 6.75
CA LEU A 182 4.01 18.87 7.34
C LEU A 182 5.15 19.71 7.93
N ALA A 183 6.18 19.08 8.50
CA ALA A 183 7.28 19.76 9.18
C ALA A 183 8.59 19.81 8.38
N ALA A 184 8.73 18.98 7.33
CA ALA A 184 9.94 18.96 6.51
C ALA A 184 10.21 20.30 5.81
N PRO A 185 11.48 20.72 5.63
CA PRO A 185 11.83 21.95 4.91
C PRO A 185 11.31 21.99 3.46
N ASP A 186 11.17 20.82 2.84
CA ASP A 186 10.64 20.57 1.51
C ASP A 186 9.21 20.00 1.53
N ALA A 187 8.51 20.15 2.66
CA ALA A 187 7.15 19.65 2.81
C ALA A 187 6.23 20.18 1.69
N PRO A 188 5.37 19.33 1.10
CA PRO A 188 4.47 19.77 0.04
C PRO A 188 3.53 20.85 0.58
N ALA A 189 3.55 22.06 0.02
CA ALA A 189 2.66 23.14 0.43
C ALA A 189 1.17 22.73 0.44
N LYS A 190 0.80 21.81 -0.47
CA LYS A 190 -0.55 21.26 -0.59
C LYS A 190 -0.93 20.27 0.53
N ALA A 191 0.02 19.72 1.28
CA ALA A 191 -0.26 18.75 2.34
C ALA A 191 -0.93 19.42 3.56
N ALA A 192 -0.40 20.56 3.99
CA ALA A 192 -1.03 21.39 5.02
C ALA A 192 -2.39 21.91 4.56
N GLU A 193 -2.51 22.37 3.31
CA GLU A 193 -3.79 22.80 2.73
C GLU A 193 -4.84 21.68 2.75
N HIS A 194 -4.45 20.44 2.42
CA HIS A 194 -5.34 19.29 2.41
C HIS A 194 -5.84 18.94 3.82
N LEU A 195 -4.95 18.94 4.81
CA LEU A 195 -5.30 18.74 6.21
C LEU A 195 -6.23 19.84 6.72
N LEU A 196 -5.96 21.10 6.39
CA LEU A 196 -6.80 22.23 6.81
C LEU A 196 -8.18 22.20 6.16
N LYS A 197 -8.30 21.74 4.91
CA LYS A 197 -9.60 21.50 4.26
C LYS A 197 -10.40 20.42 4.99
N TRP A 198 -9.77 19.30 5.35
CA TRP A 198 -10.41 18.27 6.16
C TRP A 198 -10.83 18.81 7.54
N ALA A 199 -9.96 19.58 8.20
CA ALA A 199 -10.23 20.14 9.52
C ALA A 199 -11.43 21.11 9.49
N ALA A 200 -11.54 21.93 8.43
CA ALA A 200 -12.68 22.79 8.21
C ALA A 200 -13.99 22.00 8.05
N VAL A 201 -13.97 20.90 7.29
CA VAL A 201 -15.14 20.01 7.13
C VAL A 201 -15.53 19.35 8.45
N ARG A 202 -14.56 18.99 9.29
CA ARG A 202 -14.78 18.40 10.63
C ARG A 202 -15.02 19.44 11.73
N GLY A 203 -15.09 20.74 11.41
CA GLY A 203 -15.32 21.80 12.39
C GLY A 203 -14.17 22.00 13.38
N ARG A 204 -12.94 21.59 13.05
CA ARG A 204 -11.74 21.77 13.89
C ARG A 204 -10.98 23.03 13.49
N ALA A 205 -11.29 24.16 14.12
CA ALA A 205 -10.75 25.47 13.77
C ALA A 205 -9.30 25.71 14.25
N ASP A 206 -8.87 25.00 15.29
CA ASP A 206 -7.59 25.18 15.98
C ASP A 206 -6.41 24.46 15.31
N VAL A 207 -6.65 23.58 14.34
CA VAL A 207 -5.61 22.78 13.67
C VAL A 207 -4.51 23.64 13.05
N LYS A 208 -4.86 24.82 12.50
CA LYS A 208 -3.88 25.75 11.93
C LYS A 208 -2.92 26.28 12.99
N GLU A 209 -3.45 26.71 14.13
CA GLU A 209 -2.63 27.23 15.24
C GLU A 209 -1.78 26.11 15.85
N GLN A 210 -2.34 24.92 16.00
CA GLN A 210 -1.61 23.74 16.47
C GLN A 210 -0.45 23.35 15.55
N LEU A 211 -0.62 23.44 14.23
CA LEU A 211 0.44 23.17 13.25
C LEU A 211 1.59 24.18 13.35
N GLU A 212 1.28 25.48 13.46
CA GLU A 212 2.31 26.51 13.59
C GLU A 212 3.05 26.41 14.93
N ALA A 213 2.34 26.12 16.02
CA ALA A 213 2.95 25.83 17.31
C ALA A 213 3.88 24.60 17.23
N ALA A 214 3.44 23.52 16.59
CA ALA A 214 4.24 22.31 16.42
C ALA A 214 5.50 22.54 15.56
N LYS A 215 5.43 23.38 14.52
CA LYS A 215 6.60 23.77 13.72
C LYS A 215 7.61 24.55 14.56
N SER A 216 7.13 25.44 15.43
CA SER A 216 7.99 26.23 16.32
C SER A 216 8.67 25.40 17.41
N SER A 217 7.98 24.37 17.93
CA SER A 217 8.51 23.48 18.97
C SER A 217 9.29 22.28 18.40
N GLY A 218 9.19 22.03 17.10
CA GLY A 218 9.77 20.87 16.43
C GLY A 218 9.04 19.54 16.65
N GLN A 219 7.94 19.51 17.42
CA GLN A 219 7.18 18.28 17.72
C GLN A 219 5.66 18.54 17.80
N PRO A 220 4.81 17.60 17.35
CA PRO A 220 3.36 17.73 17.44
C PRO A 220 2.88 17.58 18.89
N SER A 221 1.90 18.40 19.30
CA SER A 221 1.24 18.23 20.60
C SER A 221 0.39 16.94 20.62
N PRO A 222 0.04 16.41 21.81
CA PRO A 222 -0.85 15.23 21.90
C PRO A 222 -2.19 15.42 21.17
N THR A 223 -2.76 16.63 21.25
CA THR A 223 -4.01 16.99 20.54
C THR A 223 -3.83 17.00 19.03
N LEU A 224 -2.70 17.53 18.53
CA LEU A 224 -2.41 17.52 17.11
C LEU A 224 -2.18 16.08 16.62
N LYS A 225 -1.48 15.26 17.40
CA LYS A 225 -1.27 13.85 17.08
C LYS A 225 -2.60 13.09 16.92
N GLN A 226 -3.52 13.24 17.87
CA GLN A 226 -4.87 12.65 17.76
C GLN A 226 -5.61 13.18 16.52
N THR A 227 -5.50 14.47 16.23
CA THR A 227 -6.12 15.07 15.03
C THR A 227 -5.57 14.48 13.73
N LEU A 228 -4.27 14.22 13.68
CA LEU A 228 -3.63 13.57 12.52
C LEU A 228 -4.06 12.11 12.38
N GLU A 229 -4.24 11.39 13.50
CA GLU A 229 -4.78 10.03 13.48
C GLU A 229 -6.22 9.99 12.94
N ASP A 230 -7.08 10.89 13.43
CA ASP A 230 -8.46 11.05 12.94
C ASP A 230 -8.48 11.38 11.44
N TYR A 231 -7.60 12.30 11.00
CA TYR A 231 -7.44 12.67 9.59
C TYR A 231 -7.05 11.45 8.75
N LEU A 232 -6.03 10.69 9.13
CA LEU A 232 -5.57 9.52 8.37
C LEU A 232 -6.63 8.41 8.32
N ALA A 233 -7.38 8.21 9.42
CA ALA A 233 -8.49 7.27 9.47
C ALA A 233 -9.62 7.67 8.49
N ASP A 234 -9.97 8.95 8.44
CA ASP A 234 -10.94 9.47 7.47
C ASP A 234 -10.44 9.34 6.03
N GLN A 235 -9.16 9.63 5.77
CA GLN A 235 -8.58 9.45 4.44
C GLN A 235 -8.64 7.99 3.98
N ALA A 236 -8.40 7.03 4.89
CA ALA A 236 -8.51 5.61 4.56
C ALA A 236 -9.95 5.25 4.16
N ARG A 237 -10.95 5.76 4.90
CA ARG A 237 -12.37 5.58 4.56
C ARG A 237 -12.73 6.20 3.22
N VAL A 238 -12.24 7.42 2.92
CA VAL A 238 -12.45 8.07 1.62
C VAL A 238 -11.85 7.23 0.49
N GLU A 239 -10.64 6.66 0.66
CA GLU A 239 -10.06 5.78 -0.35
C GLU A 239 -10.88 4.50 -0.53
N THR A 240 -11.38 3.90 0.55
CA THR A 240 -12.31 2.75 0.47
C THR A 240 -13.54 3.11 -0.37
N LEU A 241 -14.16 4.27 -0.15
CA LEU A 241 -15.32 4.72 -0.94
C LEU A 241 -15.00 4.84 -2.44
N LEU A 242 -13.83 5.37 -2.78
CA LEU A 242 -13.38 5.52 -4.17
C LEU A 242 -13.02 4.16 -4.80
N ALA A 243 -12.30 3.31 -4.07
CA ALA A 243 -11.90 1.98 -4.51
C ALA A 243 -13.11 1.07 -4.76
N VAL A 244 -14.13 1.12 -3.89
CA VAL A 244 -15.39 0.40 -4.11
C VAL A 244 -16.07 0.92 -5.38
N ARG A 245 -16.18 2.23 -5.58
CA ARG A 245 -16.79 2.79 -6.81
C ARG A 245 -16.08 2.28 -8.06
N GLU A 246 -14.77 2.27 -8.06
CA GLU A 246 -13.98 1.71 -9.17
C GLU A 246 -14.23 0.22 -9.36
N LYS A 247 -14.23 -0.57 -8.27
CA LYS A 247 -14.52 -2.00 -8.29
C LYS A 247 -15.89 -2.28 -8.90
N LEU A 248 -16.94 -1.56 -8.47
CA LEU A 248 -18.29 -1.70 -9.01
C LEU A 248 -18.35 -1.30 -10.50
N THR A 249 -17.61 -0.27 -10.91
CA THR A 249 -17.52 0.14 -12.31
C THR A 249 -16.77 -0.89 -13.16
N ARG A 250 -15.76 -1.57 -12.62
CA ARG A 250 -15.03 -2.64 -13.32
C ARG A 250 -15.91 -3.85 -13.62
N LEU A 251 -16.90 -4.16 -12.76
CA LEU A 251 -17.86 -5.25 -13.02
C LEU A 251 -18.67 -5.03 -14.31
N GLU A 252 -18.87 -3.79 -14.75
CA GLU A 252 -19.59 -3.47 -15.99
C GLU A 252 -18.70 -3.55 -17.25
N ARG A 253 -17.37 -3.57 -17.07
CA ARG A 253 -16.41 -3.69 -18.18
C ARG A 253 -16.23 -5.14 -18.61
N ASP A 254 -16.38 -6.07 -17.67
CA ASP A 254 -16.35 -7.50 -17.93
C ASP A 254 -17.71 -7.96 -18.47
N SER A 255 -17.73 -8.57 -19.66
CA SER A 255 -18.97 -8.93 -20.34
C SER A 255 -19.81 -9.94 -19.57
N ASP A 256 -19.15 -10.85 -18.85
CA ASP A 256 -19.80 -11.90 -18.09
C ASP A 256 -20.39 -11.35 -16.78
N SER A 257 -19.64 -10.50 -16.09
CA SER A 257 -20.12 -9.79 -14.90
C SER A 257 -21.28 -8.85 -15.22
N ARG A 258 -21.20 -8.10 -16.33
CA ARG A 258 -22.31 -7.27 -16.80
C ARG A 258 -23.56 -8.11 -17.07
N ARG A 259 -23.42 -9.24 -17.78
CA ARG A 259 -24.55 -10.16 -18.03
C ARG A 259 -25.16 -10.69 -16.73
N GLN A 260 -24.34 -11.04 -15.74
CA GLN A 260 -24.83 -11.47 -14.43
C GLN A 260 -25.64 -10.39 -13.70
N LEU A 261 -25.19 -9.14 -13.76
CA LEU A 261 -25.90 -8.01 -13.17
C LEU A 261 -27.18 -7.68 -13.94
N ASP A 262 -27.18 -7.80 -15.27
CA ASP A 262 -28.37 -7.64 -16.10
C ASP A 262 -29.41 -8.73 -15.84
N ASP A 263 -28.97 -9.97 -15.62
CA ASP A 263 -29.85 -11.07 -15.20
C ASP A 263 -30.53 -10.75 -13.85
N LEU A 264 -29.77 -10.22 -12.89
CA LEU A 264 -30.31 -9.76 -11.61
C LEU A 264 -31.31 -8.60 -11.80
N ARG A 265 -30.98 -7.60 -12.60
CA ARG A 265 -31.86 -6.46 -12.94
C ARG A 265 -33.17 -6.91 -13.60
N ALA A 266 -33.11 -7.91 -14.46
CA ALA A 266 -34.28 -8.42 -15.16
C ALA A 266 -35.21 -9.20 -14.23
N ALA A 267 -34.65 -10.07 -13.36
CA ALA A 267 -35.43 -10.99 -12.55
C ALA A 267 -35.89 -10.41 -11.19
N ALA A 268 -35.01 -9.70 -10.48
CA ALA A 268 -35.28 -9.29 -9.08
C ALA A 268 -36.58 -8.48 -8.89
N PRO A 269 -36.91 -7.46 -9.71
CA PRO A 269 -38.09 -6.61 -9.50
C PRO A 269 -39.43 -7.33 -9.64
N ARG A 270 -39.44 -8.50 -10.27
CA ARG A 270 -40.66 -9.25 -10.60
C ARG A 270 -40.79 -10.55 -9.81
N LEU A 271 -39.76 -10.90 -9.04
CA LEU A 271 -39.74 -12.14 -8.28
C LEU A 271 -40.51 -11.96 -6.96
N SER A 272 -41.52 -12.80 -6.74
CA SER A 272 -42.38 -12.75 -5.55
C SER A 272 -42.61 -14.14 -4.98
N ALA A 273 -42.85 -14.23 -3.67
CA ALA A 273 -43.14 -15.51 -3.00
C ALA A 273 -44.42 -16.18 -3.55
N ASP A 274 -45.41 -15.39 -3.98
CA ASP A 274 -46.67 -15.88 -4.57
C ASP A 274 -46.46 -16.64 -5.88
N LEU A 275 -45.46 -16.24 -6.69
CA LEU A 275 -45.15 -16.90 -7.95
C LEU A 275 -44.81 -18.39 -7.74
N ALA A 276 -44.01 -18.70 -6.72
CA ALA A 276 -43.59 -20.08 -6.46
C ALA A 276 -44.77 -20.97 -6.06
N ALA A 277 -45.69 -20.47 -5.24
CA ALA A 277 -46.91 -21.19 -4.84
C ALA A 277 -47.80 -21.48 -6.06
N ARG A 278 -48.06 -20.47 -6.89
CA ARG A 278 -48.91 -20.62 -8.10
C ARG A 278 -48.30 -21.56 -9.13
N LEU A 279 -46.97 -21.60 -9.26
CA LEU A 279 -46.30 -22.58 -10.11
C LEU A 279 -46.46 -24.01 -9.58
N LYS A 280 -46.42 -24.22 -8.26
CA LYS A 280 -46.68 -25.54 -7.65
C LYS A 280 -48.11 -25.98 -7.91
N ASP A 281 -49.09 -25.10 -7.73
CA ASP A 281 -50.50 -25.39 -7.97
C ASP A 281 -50.76 -25.76 -9.43
N LEU A 282 -50.22 -24.98 -10.39
CA LEU A 282 -50.33 -25.28 -11.81
C LEU A 282 -49.69 -26.62 -12.18
N LEU A 283 -48.50 -26.93 -11.65
CA LEU A 283 -47.80 -28.18 -11.93
C LEU A 283 -48.42 -29.40 -11.22
N ALA A 284 -49.33 -29.20 -10.26
CA ALA A 284 -50.10 -30.26 -9.62
C ALA A 284 -51.40 -30.59 -10.37
N GLU A 285 -51.81 -29.77 -11.35
CA GLU A 285 -52.94 -30.08 -12.22
C GLU A 285 -52.69 -31.37 -13.00
N LYS A 286 -53.73 -32.21 -13.13
CA LYS A 286 -53.64 -33.42 -13.96
C LYS A 286 -53.73 -33.06 -15.43
N ASP A 287 -52.70 -33.43 -16.18
CA ASP A 287 -52.73 -33.40 -17.64
C ASP A 287 -53.55 -34.58 -18.19
N GLU A 288 -54.00 -34.43 -19.44
CA GLU A 288 -54.57 -35.56 -20.19
C GLU A 288 -53.55 -36.70 -20.29
N ALA A 289 -54.03 -37.95 -20.32
CA ALA A 289 -53.16 -39.11 -20.39
C ALA A 289 -52.27 -39.05 -21.64
N ALA A 290 -50.96 -39.11 -21.44
CA ALA A 290 -49.99 -39.07 -22.52
C ALA A 290 -50.15 -40.27 -23.48
N SER A 291 -50.07 -40.02 -24.78
CA SER A 291 -50.16 -41.07 -25.80
C SER A 291 -48.85 -41.82 -26.04
N ALA A 292 -47.73 -41.25 -25.59
CA ALA A 292 -46.39 -41.80 -25.72
C ALA A 292 -45.71 -41.92 -24.34
N THR A 293 -44.68 -42.78 -24.27
CA THR A 293 -43.94 -43.04 -23.03
C THR A 293 -42.44 -42.97 -23.27
N LEU A 294 -41.73 -42.25 -22.41
CA LEU A 294 -40.26 -42.18 -22.41
C LEU A 294 -39.68 -43.15 -21.35
N THR A 295 -38.85 -44.10 -21.79
CA THR A 295 -38.23 -45.11 -20.93
C THR A 295 -36.71 -45.16 -21.11
N GLY A 296 -35.99 -45.78 -20.18
CA GLY A 296 -34.53 -45.90 -20.23
C GLY A 296 -33.91 -46.19 -18.86
N PRO A 297 -32.67 -46.70 -18.80
CA PRO A 297 -31.90 -46.90 -17.56
C PRO A 297 -31.51 -45.58 -16.89
N ALA A 298 -30.89 -45.69 -15.71
CA ALA A 298 -30.26 -44.56 -15.02
C ALA A 298 -29.15 -43.92 -15.87
N LEU A 299 -28.86 -42.65 -15.59
CA LEU A 299 -27.75 -41.94 -16.21
C LEU A 299 -26.43 -42.54 -15.73
N HIS A 300 -25.52 -42.86 -16.65
CA HIS A 300 -24.21 -43.40 -16.30
C HIS A 300 -23.15 -42.30 -16.34
N VAL A 301 -22.41 -42.10 -15.25
CA VAL A 301 -21.21 -41.25 -15.23
C VAL A 301 -20.00 -42.16 -15.26
N ARG A 302 -19.06 -41.89 -16.16
CA ARG A 302 -17.76 -42.54 -16.19
C ARG A 302 -16.66 -41.48 -16.19
N PRO A 303 -15.72 -41.48 -15.24
CA PRO A 303 -14.54 -40.63 -15.37
C PRO A 303 -13.71 -41.09 -16.57
N ALA A 304 -13.14 -40.12 -17.30
CA ALA A 304 -12.23 -40.40 -18.40
C ALA A 304 -10.82 -40.77 -17.89
N ALA A 305 -10.50 -40.37 -16.66
CA ALA A 305 -9.28 -40.73 -15.93
C ALA A 305 -9.55 -41.84 -14.90
N GLU A 306 -8.49 -42.43 -14.36
CA GLU A 306 -8.59 -43.42 -13.28
C GLU A 306 -9.04 -42.78 -11.96
N ASP A 307 -9.79 -43.56 -11.17
CA ASP A 307 -10.22 -43.16 -9.83
C ASP A 307 -9.03 -42.90 -8.88
N PRO A 308 -9.19 -41.99 -7.90
CA PRO A 308 -10.41 -41.23 -7.59
C PRO A 308 -10.59 -40.00 -8.50
N VAL A 309 -11.82 -39.62 -8.84
CA VAL A 309 -12.09 -38.41 -9.65
C VAL A 309 -11.65 -37.14 -8.93
N GLU A 310 -10.98 -36.21 -9.61
CA GLU A 310 -10.65 -34.88 -9.08
C GLU A 310 -11.38 -33.74 -9.80
N PRO A 311 -11.53 -32.56 -9.16
CA PRO A 311 -12.15 -31.41 -9.81
C PRO A 311 -11.40 -31.02 -11.09
N GLY A 312 -12.15 -30.87 -12.17
CA GLY A 312 -11.63 -30.57 -13.51
C GLY A 312 -11.26 -31.80 -14.35
N ASP A 313 -11.27 -33.01 -13.78
CA ASP A 313 -11.16 -34.24 -14.59
C ASP A 313 -12.36 -34.37 -15.51
N ASP A 314 -12.13 -34.94 -16.70
CA ASP A 314 -13.20 -35.14 -17.66
C ASP A 314 -14.13 -36.27 -17.23
N LEU A 315 -15.43 -35.97 -17.14
CA LEU A 315 -16.50 -36.94 -16.91
C LEU A 315 -17.29 -37.16 -18.21
N VAL A 316 -17.59 -38.42 -18.49
CA VAL A 316 -18.46 -38.83 -19.60
C VAL A 316 -19.80 -39.26 -19.04
N LEU A 317 -20.82 -38.46 -19.30
CA LEU A 317 -22.22 -38.72 -18.98
C LEU A 317 -22.85 -39.45 -20.18
N SER A 318 -23.43 -40.62 -19.97
CA SER A 318 -24.03 -41.42 -21.04
C SER A 318 -25.33 -42.10 -20.61
N VAL A 319 -26.28 -42.18 -21.52
CA VAL A 319 -27.57 -42.84 -21.29
C VAL A 319 -28.17 -43.27 -22.63
N ALA A 320 -29.00 -44.31 -22.60
CA ALA A 320 -29.87 -44.68 -23.72
C ALA A 320 -31.32 -44.50 -23.29
N TYR A 321 -32.21 -44.09 -24.19
CA TYR A 321 -33.64 -44.01 -23.91
C TYR A 321 -34.47 -44.49 -25.11
N TRP A 322 -35.72 -44.84 -24.85
CA TRP A 322 -36.72 -45.27 -25.82
C TRP A 322 -37.94 -44.36 -25.74
N LEU A 323 -38.62 -44.22 -26.88
CA LEU A 323 -39.89 -43.50 -27.00
C LEU A 323 -40.91 -44.47 -27.58
N ASP A 324 -41.93 -44.84 -26.82
CA ASP A 324 -42.97 -45.77 -27.27
C ASP A 324 -44.31 -45.05 -27.45
N GLY A 325 -45.21 -45.58 -28.28
CA GLY A 325 -46.58 -45.04 -28.45
C GLY A 325 -46.75 -43.97 -29.53
N VAL A 326 -45.67 -43.53 -30.19
CA VAL A 326 -45.75 -42.61 -31.34
C VAL A 326 -46.32 -43.34 -32.56
N PRO A 327 -47.36 -42.81 -33.25
CA PRO A 327 -47.95 -43.48 -34.41
C PRO A 327 -46.95 -43.74 -35.54
N ALA A 328 -47.12 -44.87 -36.25
CA ALA A 328 -46.27 -45.24 -37.38
C ALA A 328 -46.18 -44.11 -38.43
N GLY A 329 -44.97 -43.83 -38.90
CA GLY A 329 -44.69 -42.75 -39.86
C GLY A 329 -44.65 -41.34 -39.26
N LYS A 330 -45.00 -41.16 -37.97
CA LYS A 330 -44.86 -39.88 -37.27
C LYS A 330 -43.58 -39.84 -36.42
N ARG A 331 -43.18 -38.63 -36.05
CA ARG A 331 -42.08 -38.35 -35.13
C ARG A 331 -42.54 -37.35 -34.09
N SER A 332 -42.13 -37.54 -32.84
CA SER A 332 -42.29 -36.56 -31.78
C SER A 332 -40.99 -35.77 -31.58
N GLU A 333 -41.10 -34.51 -31.15
CA GLU A 333 -39.95 -33.69 -30.79
C GLU A 333 -39.60 -33.96 -29.33
N VAL A 334 -38.43 -34.55 -29.11
CA VAL A 334 -37.90 -34.85 -27.77
C VAL A 334 -36.85 -33.81 -27.40
N ALA A 335 -37.08 -33.09 -26.30
CA ALA A 335 -36.11 -32.23 -25.66
C ALA A 335 -35.26 -33.03 -24.67
N GLU A 336 -33.95 -32.93 -24.81
CA GLU A 336 -32.96 -33.64 -24.01
C GLU A 336 -32.20 -32.59 -23.19
N LEU A 337 -32.53 -32.48 -21.89
CA LEU A 337 -31.89 -31.53 -20.98
C LEU A 337 -31.01 -32.27 -19.99
N LEU A 338 -29.70 -32.07 -20.10
CA LEU A 338 -28.72 -32.60 -19.15
C LEU A 338 -28.20 -31.46 -18.28
N TYR A 339 -28.35 -31.59 -16.97
CA TYR A 339 -27.94 -30.58 -16.02
C TYR A 339 -27.32 -31.20 -14.78
N ARG A 340 -26.55 -30.39 -14.05
CA ARG A 340 -26.06 -30.70 -12.71
C ARG A 340 -26.90 -29.94 -11.70
N ASP A 341 -27.29 -30.61 -10.62
CA ASP A 341 -27.98 -29.99 -9.51
C ASP A 341 -26.97 -29.74 -8.38
N ASP A 342 -26.69 -28.45 -8.11
CA ASP A 342 -25.78 -28.02 -7.05
C ASP A 342 -26.55 -27.71 -5.74
N GLY A 343 -27.77 -28.25 -5.60
CA GLY A 343 -28.63 -28.08 -4.44
C GLY A 343 -28.98 -26.62 -4.21
N ASP A 344 -28.57 -26.08 -3.07
CA ASP A 344 -28.86 -24.74 -2.59
C ASP A 344 -28.40 -23.65 -3.57
N LYS A 345 -27.41 -23.96 -4.42
CA LYS A 345 -26.81 -23.05 -5.41
C LYS A 345 -27.58 -23.01 -6.74
N GLY A 346 -28.50 -23.95 -6.97
CA GLY A 346 -29.32 -24.06 -8.18
C GLY A 346 -28.77 -25.04 -9.23
N LEU A 347 -29.30 -24.93 -10.45
CA LEU A 347 -29.05 -25.84 -11.57
C LEU A 347 -27.97 -25.30 -12.51
N VAL A 348 -27.10 -26.18 -13.00
CA VAL A 348 -26.13 -25.85 -14.05
C VAL A 348 -26.49 -26.63 -15.32
N LEU A 349 -27.00 -25.93 -16.33
CA LEU A 349 -27.32 -26.54 -17.61
C LEU A 349 -26.03 -26.94 -18.34
N LEU A 350 -25.87 -28.25 -18.60
CA LEU A 350 -24.69 -28.79 -19.27
C LEU A 350 -24.93 -28.98 -20.77
N SER A 351 -26.13 -29.43 -21.15
CA SER A 351 -26.53 -29.58 -22.55
C SER A 351 -28.04 -29.47 -22.71
N ARG A 352 -28.45 -28.92 -23.85
CA ARG A 352 -29.82 -28.90 -24.35
C ARG A 352 -29.80 -29.32 -25.81
N ALA A 353 -30.53 -30.39 -26.13
CA ALA A 353 -30.77 -30.83 -27.50
C ALA A 353 -32.26 -31.00 -27.76
N LEU A 354 -32.66 -30.83 -29.02
CA LEU A 354 -34.02 -31.04 -29.50
C LEU A 354 -33.95 -31.94 -30.72
N SER A 355 -34.58 -33.11 -30.61
CA SER A 355 -34.42 -34.20 -31.57
C SER A 355 -35.77 -34.76 -31.98
N LYS A 356 -36.03 -34.91 -33.28
CA LYS A 356 -37.23 -35.61 -33.77
C LYS A 356 -37.02 -37.12 -33.71
N ARG A 357 -37.79 -37.82 -32.87
CA ARG A 357 -37.69 -39.26 -32.62
C ARG A 357 -38.94 -39.99 -33.10
N ALA A 358 -38.75 -41.17 -33.70
CA ALA A 358 -39.85 -42.10 -34.01
C ALA A 358 -40.08 -43.04 -32.82
N SER A 359 -41.15 -43.83 -32.86
CA SER A 359 -41.34 -44.90 -31.87
C SER A 359 -40.19 -45.90 -31.91
N GLY A 360 -39.71 -46.36 -30.76
CA GLY A 360 -38.61 -47.30 -30.57
C GLY A 360 -37.37 -46.68 -29.89
N GLY A 361 -36.20 -47.23 -30.18
CA GLY A 361 -34.90 -46.88 -29.61
C GLY A 361 -33.90 -48.02 -29.78
N PRO A 362 -32.71 -47.98 -29.14
CA PRO A 362 -32.25 -46.93 -28.22
C PRO A 362 -31.79 -45.66 -28.92
N TYR A 363 -32.13 -44.52 -28.34
CA TYR A 363 -31.49 -43.23 -28.62
C TYR A 363 -30.43 -42.97 -27.56
N ALA A 364 -29.17 -42.83 -27.99
CA ALA A 364 -28.04 -42.63 -27.10
C ALA A 364 -27.70 -41.13 -26.96
N LEU A 365 -27.37 -40.73 -25.74
CA LEU A 365 -26.81 -39.41 -25.42
C LEU A 365 -25.46 -39.61 -24.77
N THR A 366 -24.50 -38.77 -25.13
CA THR A 366 -23.19 -38.73 -24.50
C THR A 366 -22.73 -37.29 -24.40
N LEU A 367 -22.30 -36.88 -23.21
CA LEU A 367 -21.75 -35.55 -22.96
C LEU A 367 -20.44 -35.68 -22.17
N LYS A 368 -19.45 -34.91 -22.56
CA LYS A 368 -18.21 -34.74 -21.82
C LYS A 368 -18.27 -33.43 -21.03
N THR A 369 -18.05 -33.47 -19.71
CA THR A 369 -18.08 -32.31 -18.82
C THR A 369 -16.97 -32.41 -17.77
N PRO A 370 -16.36 -31.30 -17.34
CA PRO A 370 -15.43 -31.35 -16.21
C PRO A 370 -16.16 -31.69 -14.90
N ALA A 371 -15.48 -32.46 -14.04
CA ALA A 371 -15.90 -32.73 -12.68
C ALA A 371 -15.91 -31.43 -11.85
N PRO A 372 -16.95 -31.15 -11.06
CA PRO A 372 -16.99 -30.02 -10.13
C PRO A 372 -16.16 -30.27 -8.87
N ASP A 373 -16.14 -29.29 -7.98
CA ASP A 373 -15.67 -29.48 -6.62
C ASP A 373 -16.73 -30.24 -5.79
N GLY A 374 -16.35 -31.35 -5.17
CA GLY A 374 -17.21 -32.16 -4.29
C GLY A 374 -18.22 -33.05 -5.02
N ARG A 375 -19.14 -33.64 -4.25
CA ARG A 375 -20.22 -34.48 -4.79
C ARG A 375 -21.10 -33.70 -5.76
N ALA A 376 -21.43 -34.32 -6.89
CA ALA A 376 -22.34 -33.75 -7.87
C ALA A 376 -23.44 -34.71 -8.30
N ASP A 377 -24.68 -34.20 -8.30
CA ASP A 377 -25.84 -34.92 -8.81
C ASP A 377 -26.11 -34.50 -10.25
N TYR A 378 -25.94 -35.43 -11.19
CA TYR A 378 -26.24 -35.23 -12.61
C TYR A 378 -27.62 -35.76 -12.93
N ARG A 379 -28.39 -34.97 -13.68
CA ARG A 379 -29.79 -35.25 -13.98
C ARG A 379 -30.06 -35.01 -15.47
N LEU A 380 -30.64 -36.02 -16.11
CA LEU A 380 -31.22 -35.94 -17.44
C LEU A 380 -32.74 -35.80 -17.30
N TYR A 381 -33.29 -34.82 -17.99
CA TYR A 381 -34.72 -34.62 -18.15
C TYR A 381 -35.08 -34.76 -19.64
N LEU A 382 -35.99 -35.69 -19.93
CA LEU A 382 -36.50 -35.99 -21.27
C LEU A 382 -37.91 -35.46 -21.42
N ASP A 383 -38.01 -34.54 -22.36
CA ASP A 383 -39.13 -33.69 -22.73
C ASP A 383 -39.95 -34.10 -23.96
N ALA A 384 -41.23 -34.47 -23.99
CA ALA A 384 -41.94 -34.63 -25.30
C ALA A 384 -43.40 -34.18 -25.25
N PRO A 385 -43.95 -33.47 -26.29
CA PRO A 385 -45.30 -32.90 -26.25
C PRO A 385 -46.43 -33.92 -26.02
N ASP A 386 -46.19 -35.16 -26.41
CA ASP A 386 -47.14 -36.28 -26.41
C ASP A 386 -46.77 -37.38 -25.40
N ALA A 387 -45.74 -37.16 -24.58
CA ALA A 387 -45.26 -38.13 -23.58
C ALA A 387 -45.16 -37.52 -22.18
N ASP A 388 -45.34 -38.36 -21.16
CA ASP A 388 -44.98 -37.99 -19.80
C ASP A 388 -43.46 -37.79 -19.70
N PRO A 389 -42.98 -36.73 -19.01
CA PRO A 389 -41.57 -36.44 -18.92
C PRO A 389 -40.84 -37.50 -18.09
N ALA A 390 -39.68 -37.92 -18.56
CA ALA A 390 -38.84 -38.89 -17.86
C ALA A 390 -37.59 -38.23 -17.27
N ARG A 391 -37.26 -38.58 -16.02
CA ARG A 391 -36.04 -38.12 -15.34
C ARG A 391 -35.12 -39.29 -15.04
N ARG A 392 -33.81 -39.12 -15.29
CA ARG A 392 -32.75 -40.07 -14.93
C ARG A 392 -31.64 -39.35 -14.21
N GLU A 393 -31.10 -39.96 -13.17
CA GLU A 393 -30.12 -39.31 -12.30
C GLU A 393 -29.04 -40.26 -11.84
N THR A 394 -27.94 -39.66 -11.39
CA THR A 394 -26.79 -40.35 -10.82
C THR A 394 -25.96 -39.34 -10.05
N ALA A 395 -25.16 -39.83 -9.11
CA ALA A 395 -24.25 -39.01 -8.32
C ALA A 395 -22.81 -39.45 -8.58
N GLN A 396 -21.90 -38.48 -8.65
CA GLN A 396 -20.47 -38.74 -8.70
C GLN A 396 -19.81 -38.10 -7.49
N GLU A 397 -19.11 -38.91 -6.70
CA GLU A 397 -18.22 -38.42 -5.66
C GLU A 397 -16.92 -37.94 -6.32
N VAL A 398 -16.50 -36.72 -5.98
CA VAL A 398 -15.21 -36.14 -6.39
C VAL A 398 -14.33 -36.06 -5.15
N SER A 399 -13.10 -36.53 -5.26
CA SER A 399 -12.14 -36.58 -4.16
C SER A 399 -11.92 -35.20 -3.53
N SER A 400 -11.91 -35.18 -2.20
CA SER A 400 -11.58 -34.01 -1.39
C SER A 400 -10.06 -33.80 -1.25
N GLU A 401 -9.22 -34.74 -1.69
CA GLU A 401 -7.76 -34.67 -1.52
C GLU A 401 -7.16 -33.42 -2.15
N LEU A 402 -7.64 -33.01 -3.33
CA LEU A 402 -7.16 -31.78 -3.96
C LEU A 402 -7.49 -30.53 -3.13
N ALA A 403 -8.64 -30.52 -2.43
CA ALA A 403 -9.01 -29.42 -1.55
C ALA A 403 -8.09 -29.35 -0.32
N VAL A 404 -7.69 -30.50 0.23
CA VAL A 404 -6.70 -30.59 1.32
C VAL A 404 -5.36 -30.03 0.86
N LEU A 405 -4.85 -30.46 -0.31
CA LEU A 405 -3.59 -29.97 -0.87
C LEU A 405 -3.62 -28.45 -1.16
N ARG A 406 -4.76 -27.92 -1.61
CA ARG A 406 -4.95 -26.46 -1.78
C ARG A 406 -4.95 -25.72 -0.44
N ALA A 407 -5.51 -26.31 0.61
CA ALA A 407 -5.48 -25.73 1.95
C ALA A 407 -4.07 -25.71 2.53
N GLU A 408 -3.29 -26.78 2.32
CA GLU A 408 -1.86 -26.83 2.68
C GLU A 408 -1.04 -25.76 1.94
N ALA A 409 -1.29 -25.59 0.64
CA ALA A 409 -0.68 -24.51 -0.15
C ALA A 409 -1.02 -23.12 0.42
N ALA A 410 -2.28 -22.90 0.83
CA ALA A 410 -2.70 -21.65 1.46
C ALA A 410 -2.03 -21.45 2.83
N ALA A 411 -1.84 -22.50 3.61
CA ALA A 411 -1.11 -22.44 4.88
C ALA A 411 0.38 -22.11 4.67
N ALA A 412 1.03 -22.71 3.67
CA ALA A 412 2.41 -22.41 3.30
C ALA A 412 2.58 -20.95 2.85
N GLU A 413 1.63 -20.42 2.06
CA GLU A 413 1.60 -19.01 1.68
C GLU A 413 1.39 -18.09 2.90
N ALA A 414 0.51 -18.47 3.83
CA ALA A 414 0.26 -17.69 5.05
C ALA A 414 1.52 -17.58 5.93
N LEU A 415 2.30 -18.66 6.06
CA LEU A 415 3.62 -18.64 6.73
C LEU A 415 4.57 -17.65 6.05
N GLY A 416 4.62 -17.63 4.72
CA GLY A 416 5.45 -16.68 3.96
C GLY A 416 5.06 -15.23 4.21
N ARG A 417 3.75 -14.94 4.24
CA ARG A 417 3.21 -13.60 4.58
C ARG A 417 3.46 -13.21 6.03
N ALA A 418 3.51 -14.18 6.94
CA ALA A 418 3.90 -13.96 8.33
C ALA A 418 5.42 -13.86 8.53
N CYS A 419 6.19 -13.76 7.45
CA CYS A 419 7.66 -13.76 7.43
C CYS A 419 8.34 -14.98 8.06
N ARG A 420 7.65 -16.14 8.13
CA ARG A 420 8.21 -17.43 8.56
C ARG A 420 8.75 -18.18 7.34
N LEU A 421 9.76 -17.60 6.69
CA LEU A 421 10.19 -17.99 5.34
C LEU A 421 10.78 -19.40 5.26
N GLU A 422 11.55 -19.83 6.25
CA GLU A 422 12.10 -21.20 6.30
C GLU A 422 11.01 -22.26 6.46
N GLU A 423 10.03 -22.00 7.33
CA GLU A 423 8.88 -22.89 7.52
C GLU A 423 7.97 -22.93 6.27
N SER A 424 7.77 -21.77 5.63
CA SER A 424 7.06 -21.69 4.35
C SER A 424 7.78 -22.50 3.27
N SER A 425 9.11 -22.39 3.16
CA SER A 425 9.93 -23.17 2.22
C SER A 425 9.81 -24.68 2.48
N ALA A 426 9.90 -25.12 3.74
CA ALA A 426 9.71 -26.51 4.12
C ALA A 426 8.30 -27.03 3.78
N ALA A 427 7.26 -26.24 4.07
CA ALA A 427 5.88 -26.58 3.75
C ALA A 427 5.64 -26.70 2.23
N TRP A 428 6.22 -25.79 1.43
CA TRP A 428 6.14 -25.88 -0.02
C TRP A 428 6.88 -27.10 -0.58
N LYS A 429 8.06 -27.44 -0.03
CA LYS A 429 8.80 -28.66 -0.40
C LYS A 429 8.00 -29.92 -0.11
N ALA A 430 7.43 -30.02 1.09
CA ALA A 430 6.57 -31.14 1.49
C ALA A 430 5.36 -31.27 0.57
N LEU A 431 4.68 -30.17 0.26
CA LEU A 431 3.55 -30.18 -0.69
C LEU A 431 3.98 -30.66 -2.08
N ILE A 432 5.11 -30.18 -2.60
CA ILE A 432 5.63 -30.58 -3.92
C ILE A 432 5.96 -32.08 -3.94
N GLU A 433 6.54 -32.61 -2.87
CA GLU A 433 6.86 -34.04 -2.73
C GLU A 433 5.59 -34.90 -2.75
N GLN A 434 4.54 -34.50 -2.01
CA GLN A 434 3.26 -35.20 -1.98
C GLN A 434 2.56 -35.27 -3.36
N ILE A 435 2.82 -34.31 -4.25
CA ILE A 435 2.14 -34.21 -5.56
C ILE A 435 3.06 -34.50 -6.75
N ALA A 436 4.34 -34.80 -6.52
CA ALA A 436 5.37 -34.90 -7.57
C ALA A 436 5.06 -35.96 -8.63
N ASP A 437 4.48 -37.09 -8.21
CA ASP A 437 4.23 -38.25 -9.07
C ASP A 437 2.81 -38.30 -9.67
N SER A 438 1.98 -37.29 -9.39
CA SER A 438 0.61 -37.28 -9.90
C SER A 438 0.55 -36.93 -11.39
N LYS A 439 -0.05 -37.82 -12.18
CA LYS A 439 -0.36 -37.58 -13.60
C LYS A 439 -1.61 -36.74 -13.81
N LYS A 440 -2.30 -36.33 -12.74
CA LYS A 440 -3.56 -35.60 -12.84
C LYS A 440 -3.31 -34.12 -13.17
N PRO A 441 -4.03 -33.54 -14.16
CA PRO A 441 -3.81 -32.17 -14.59
C PRO A 441 -3.93 -31.14 -13.48
N ALA A 442 -4.87 -31.32 -12.55
CA ALA A 442 -5.11 -30.40 -11.44
C ALA A 442 -3.92 -30.37 -10.46
N ARG A 443 -3.39 -31.54 -10.08
CA ARG A 443 -2.19 -31.63 -9.24
C ARG A 443 -0.94 -31.15 -9.95
N ALA A 444 -0.78 -31.41 -11.24
CA ALA A 444 0.33 -30.88 -12.04
C ALA A 444 0.34 -29.35 -12.09
N ARG A 445 -0.83 -28.71 -12.24
CA ARG A 445 -0.97 -27.25 -12.14
C ARG A 445 -0.62 -26.73 -10.75
N LEU A 446 -1.11 -27.38 -9.70
CA LEU A 446 -0.77 -27.05 -8.31
C LEU A 446 0.74 -27.17 -8.06
N ALA A 447 1.38 -28.24 -8.55
CA ALA A 447 2.82 -28.47 -8.44
C ALA A 447 3.63 -27.38 -9.14
N SER A 448 3.22 -26.98 -10.35
CA SER A 448 3.86 -25.88 -11.07
C SER A 448 3.76 -24.56 -10.29
N ALA A 449 2.58 -24.26 -9.74
CA ALA A 449 2.37 -23.07 -8.92
C ALA A 449 3.19 -23.12 -7.62
N ALA A 450 3.22 -24.28 -6.95
CA ALA A 450 3.98 -24.52 -5.73
C ALA A 450 5.50 -24.36 -5.96
N ARG A 451 6.05 -24.88 -7.07
CA ARG A 451 7.47 -24.70 -7.42
C ARG A 451 7.83 -23.23 -7.67
N ALA A 452 6.96 -22.49 -8.37
CA ALA A 452 7.16 -21.06 -8.58
C ALA A 452 7.14 -20.28 -7.25
N ARG A 453 6.22 -20.68 -6.34
CA ARG A 453 6.13 -20.09 -5.00
C ARG A 453 7.32 -20.44 -4.11
N LEU A 454 7.76 -21.69 -4.12
CA LEU A 454 8.98 -22.10 -3.41
C LEU A 454 10.18 -21.26 -3.82
N LYS A 455 10.41 -21.09 -5.14
CA LYS A 455 11.50 -20.25 -5.64
C LYS A 455 11.42 -18.80 -5.14
N ALA A 456 10.21 -18.23 -5.11
CA ALA A 456 10.01 -16.88 -4.57
C ALA A 456 10.33 -16.82 -3.07
N VAL A 457 9.82 -17.78 -2.28
CA VAL A 457 10.07 -17.86 -0.83
C VAL A 457 11.55 -18.06 -0.52
N GLU A 458 12.26 -18.92 -1.25
CA GLU A 458 13.70 -19.10 -1.09
C GLU A 458 14.49 -17.83 -1.43
N SER A 459 14.07 -17.09 -2.47
CA SER A 459 14.66 -15.79 -2.79
C SER A 459 14.42 -14.76 -1.69
N TRP A 460 13.23 -14.75 -1.08
CA TRP A 460 12.94 -13.89 0.07
C TRP A 460 13.75 -14.28 1.29
N ALA A 461 13.94 -15.58 1.56
CA ALA A 461 14.76 -16.06 2.67
C ALA A 461 16.23 -15.64 2.50
N SER A 462 16.76 -15.70 1.28
CA SER A 462 18.09 -15.17 0.97
C SER A 462 18.18 -13.65 1.16
N ALA A 463 17.21 -12.90 0.63
CA ALA A 463 17.15 -11.46 0.79
C ALA A 463 17.01 -11.05 2.27
N ARG A 464 16.31 -11.84 3.09
CA ARG A 464 16.18 -11.59 4.53
C ARG A 464 17.52 -11.75 5.26
N ARG A 465 18.29 -12.79 4.94
CA ARG A 465 19.65 -12.95 5.50
C ARG A 465 20.57 -11.80 5.08
N GLU A 466 20.54 -11.40 3.81
CA GLU A 466 21.31 -10.25 3.33
C GLU A 466 20.89 -8.93 4.00
N LEU A 467 19.59 -8.77 4.29
CA LEU A 467 19.07 -7.63 5.05
C LEU A 467 19.63 -7.59 6.46
N GLU A 468 19.67 -8.72 7.18
CA GLU A 468 20.21 -8.82 8.53
C GLU A 468 21.71 -8.48 8.56
N GLU A 469 22.49 -9.05 7.63
CA GLU A 469 23.91 -8.70 7.46
C GLU A 469 24.11 -7.21 7.12
N SER A 470 23.26 -6.65 6.26
CA SER A 470 23.34 -5.24 5.86
C SER A 470 22.90 -4.29 6.99
N LEU A 471 21.95 -4.70 7.83
CA LEU A 471 21.51 -3.96 9.02
C LEU A 471 22.63 -3.89 10.05
N ASP A 472 23.29 -5.02 10.34
CA ASP A 472 24.44 -5.05 11.24
C ASP A 472 25.60 -4.21 10.69
N GLY A 473 25.83 -4.26 9.37
CA GLY A 473 26.74 -3.36 8.68
C GLY A 473 26.37 -1.90 8.86
N ALA A 474 25.10 -1.52 8.65
CA ALA A 474 24.62 -0.15 8.83
C ALA A 474 24.79 0.34 10.27
N ARG A 475 24.50 -0.49 11.28
CA ARG A 475 24.75 -0.19 12.69
C ARG A 475 26.22 0.06 12.97
N LEU A 476 27.11 -0.75 12.41
CA LEU A 476 28.56 -0.60 12.57
C LEU A 476 29.08 0.71 11.95
N TYR A 477 28.61 1.09 10.77
CA TYR A 477 29.03 2.34 10.10
C TYR A 477 28.34 3.59 10.67
N ALA A 478 27.20 3.44 11.34
CA ALA A 478 26.62 4.50 12.16
C ALA A 478 27.31 4.60 13.53
N SER A 479 28.15 3.65 13.94
CA SER A 479 28.80 3.67 15.26
C SER A 479 30.02 4.59 15.30
N LYS A 480 30.42 4.98 16.52
CA LYS A 480 31.64 5.75 16.78
C LYS A 480 32.93 4.92 16.66
N GLU A 481 32.82 3.60 16.52
CA GLU A 481 33.97 2.69 16.55
C GLU A 481 34.70 2.62 15.21
N ARG A 482 33.96 2.73 14.10
CA ARG A 482 34.55 2.66 12.75
C ARG A 482 35.01 4.00 12.19
N CYS A 483 34.36 5.10 12.55
CA CYS A 483 34.65 6.45 12.05
C CYS A 483 34.60 6.64 10.52
N GLU A 484 34.03 5.68 9.80
CA GLU A 484 33.91 5.68 8.35
C GLU A 484 32.42 5.79 8.01
N TYR A 485 31.82 6.98 8.10
CA TYR A 485 30.37 7.13 7.96
C TYR A 485 29.90 6.94 6.51
N ARG A 486 29.41 5.73 6.20
CA ARG A 486 28.90 5.38 4.86
C ARG A 486 27.40 5.03 4.86
N THR A 487 26.62 5.79 4.09
CA THR A 487 25.16 5.59 3.99
C THR A 487 24.76 4.46 3.04
N ASP A 488 25.66 4.03 2.15
CA ASP A 488 25.41 3.02 1.12
C ASP A 488 24.93 1.68 1.69
N ARG A 489 25.38 1.30 2.88
CA ARG A 489 24.92 0.09 3.57
C ARG A 489 23.48 0.19 4.03
N ALA A 490 23.08 1.31 4.63
CA ALA A 490 21.70 1.54 5.05
C ALA A 490 20.76 1.68 3.83
N GLU A 491 21.20 2.34 2.77
CA GLU A 491 20.46 2.48 1.52
C GLU A 491 20.27 1.13 0.79
N ARG A 492 21.31 0.30 0.75
CA ARG A 492 21.22 -1.07 0.23
C ARG A 492 20.25 -1.90 1.07
N ALA A 493 20.33 -1.84 2.39
CA ALA A 493 19.42 -2.54 3.28
C ALA A 493 17.95 -2.11 3.05
N LEU A 494 17.69 -0.81 2.88
CA LEU A 494 16.37 -0.29 2.51
C LEU A 494 15.89 -0.82 1.15
N THR A 495 16.80 -0.98 0.19
CA THR A 495 16.48 -1.54 -1.13
C THR A 495 16.12 -3.03 -1.04
N ILE A 496 16.88 -3.80 -0.26
CA ILE A 496 16.59 -5.23 -0.02
C ILE A 496 15.24 -5.36 0.70
N LEU A 497 14.98 -4.52 1.70
CA LEU A 497 13.73 -4.51 2.45
C LEU A 497 12.50 -4.34 1.54
N LYS A 498 12.59 -3.49 0.51
CA LYS A 498 11.51 -3.30 -0.48
C LYS A 498 11.21 -4.54 -1.33
N SER A 499 12.16 -5.47 -1.45
CA SER A 499 11.97 -6.71 -2.20
C SER A 499 11.29 -7.82 -1.40
N LEU A 500 11.15 -7.64 -0.08
CA LEU A 500 10.50 -8.58 0.82
C LEU A 500 8.97 -8.38 0.83
N PRO A 501 8.20 -9.44 1.11
CA PRO A 501 6.74 -9.32 1.26
C PRO A 501 6.38 -8.46 2.47
N ALA A 502 5.21 -7.80 2.40
CA ALA A 502 4.64 -7.06 3.53
C ALA A 502 4.48 -7.99 4.75
N GLY A 503 4.84 -7.48 5.93
CA GLY A 503 4.97 -8.24 7.18
C GLY A 503 6.41 -8.62 7.54
N CYS A 504 7.34 -8.61 6.58
CA CYS A 504 8.76 -8.89 6.84
C CYS A 504 9.56 -7.68 7.32
N GLU A 505 8.97 -6.49 7.37
CA GLU A 505 9.61 -5.24 7.77
C GLU A 505 9.83 -5.07 9.28
N ARG A 506 9.50 -6.09 10.09
CA ARG A 506 9.61 -6.04 11.54
C ARG A 506 10.67 -7.01 12.06
N ILE A 507 11.42 -6.54 13.05
CA ILE A 507 12.29 -7.36 13.92
C ILE A 507 11.94 -6.95 15.35
N ALA A 508 11.53 -7.92 16.18
CA ALA A 508 11.22 -7.70 17.60
C ALA A 508 10.35 -6.44 17.85
N ASP A 509 9.19 -6.38 17.19
CA ASP A 509 8.18 -5.30 17.24
C ASP A 509 8.57 -3.92 16.68
N SER A 510 9.85 -3.68 16.39
CA SER A 510 10.35 -2.44 15.79
C SER A 510 10.35 -2.46 14.25
N SER A 511 10.13 -1.31 13.62
CA SER A 511 10.18 -1.16 12.16
C SER A 511 11.64 -1.07 11.71
N VAL A 512 12.09 -2.08 10.95
CA VAL A 512 13.45 -2.11 10.38
C VAL A 512 13.66 -0.94 9.42
N ALA A 513 12.62 -0.53 8.70
CA ALA A 513 12.67 0.65 7.82
C ALA A 513 12.96 1.94 8.60
N ALA A 514 12.30 2.12 9.75
CA ALA A 514 12.51 3.29 10.60
C ALA A 514 13.92 3.28 11.20
N GLU A 515 14.40 2.12 11.65
CA GLU A 515 15.77 1.97 12.15
C GLU A 515 16.80 2.28 11.06
N LEU A 516 16.70 1.68 9.88
CA LEU A 516 17.61 1.92 8.77
C LEU A 516 17.60 3.38 8.30
N SER A 517 16.44 4.02 8.26
CA SER A 517 16.31 5.44 7.91
C SER A 517 16.98 6.33 8.96
N LYS A 518 16.81 6.01 10.25
CA LYS A 518 17.50 6.69 11.35
C LYS A 518 19.01 6.52 11.24
N LEU A 519 19.50 5.30 11.04
CA LEU A 519 20.92 5.00 10.87
C LEU A 519 21.51 5.76 9.66
N ALA A 520 20.82 5.76 8.51
CA ALA A 520 21.26 6.51 7.34
C ALA A 520 21.37 8.03 7.63
N SER A 521 20.38 8.59 8.32
CA SER A 521 20.38 10.01 8.71
C SER A 521 21.48 10.34 9.70
N GLU A 522 21.71 9.49 10.71
CA GLU A 522 22.79 9.67 11.69
C GLU A 522 24.16 9.60 11.01
N THR A 523 24.37 8.63 10.13
CA THR A 523 25.59 8.48 9.35
C THR A 523 25.85 9.68 8.44
N ASP A 524 24.84 10.15 7.68
CA ASP A 524 25.00 11.33 6.81
C ASP A 524 25.27 12.60 7.63
N SER A 525 24.56 12.78 8.75
CA SER A 525 24.76 13.92 9.65
C SER A 525 26.20 13.95 10.17
N ARG A 526 26.70 12.85 10.72
CA ARG A 526 28.08 12.76 11.23
C ARG A 526 29.12 13.00 10.14
N ARG A 527 28.92 12.42 8.96
CA ARG A 527 29.80 12.67 7.80
C ARG A 527 29.89 14.17 7.48
N ARG A 528 28.74 14.87 7.40
CA ARG A 528 28.70 16.31 7.13
C ARG A 528 29.34 17.14 8.25
N LEU A 529 29.18 16.74 9.51
CA LEU A 529 29.84 17.39 10.64
C LEU A 529 31.36 17.28 10.54
N GLN A 530 31.90 16.10 10.19
CA GLN A 530 33.34 15.91 9.99
C GLN A 530 33.89 16.69 8.79
N GLU A 531 33.19 16.67 7.66
CA GLU A 531 33.54 17.45 6.46
C GLU A 531 33.50 18.96 6.78
N GLY A 532 32.45 19.42 7.46
CA GLY A 532 32.28 20.81 7.89
C GLY A 532 33.36 21.28 8.85
N PHE A 533 33.74 20.45 9.83
CA PHE A 533 34.85 20.72 10.75
C PHE A 533 36.16 20.94 9.98
N ARG A 534 36.54 20.00 9.10
CA ARG A 534 37.79 20.10 8.34
C ARG A 534 37.81 21.33 7.43
N ALA A 535 36.69 21.62 6.76
CA ALA A 535 36.57 22.81 5.92
C ALA A 535 36.67 24.11 6.74
N ALA A 536 36.06 24.16 7.92
CA ALA A 536 36.12 25.32 8.81
C ALA A 536 37.52 25.51 9.39
N VAL A 537 38.21 24.45 9.82
CA VAL A 537 39.61 24.48 10.30
C VAL A 537 40.56 24.96 9.20
N ALA A 538 40.43 24.43 7.97
CA ALA A 538 41.23 24.88 6.84
C ALA A 538 41.03 26.38 6.57
N LYS A 539 39.76 26.84 6.54
CA LYS A 539 39.43 28.25 6.35
C LYS A 539 39.94 29.13 7.50
N ALA A 540 39.89 28.65 8.74
CA ALA A 540 40.43 29.36 9.91
C ALA A 540 41.95 29.54 9.78
N ARG A 541 42.67 28.48 9.38
CA ARG A 541 44.12 28.54 9.09
C ARG A 541 44.44 29.53 7.98
N ASP A 542 43.63 29.58 6.92
CA ASP A 542 43.79 30.57 5.84
C ASP A 542 43.57 32.01 6.35
N ARG A 543 42.58 32.24 7.22
CA ARG A 543 42.34 33.56 7.85
C ARG A 543 43.47 33.95 8.78
N GLU A 544 44.00 33.01 9.54
CA GLU A 544 45.15 33.20 10.42
C GLU A 544 46.39 33.60 9.60
N ALA A 545 46.68 32.88 8.51
CA ALA A 545 47.77 33.21 7.58
C ALA A 545 47.59 34.56 6.87
N ALA A 546 46.35 35.02 6.72
CA ALA A 546 45.99 36.35 6.21
C ALA A 546 45.97 37.43 7.30
N CYS A 547 46.44 37.13 8.52
CA CYS A 547 46.52 38.06 9.66
C CYS A 547 45.15 38.57 10.14
N LYS A 548 44.09 37.77 9.97
CA LYS A 548 42.72 38.07 10.42
C LYS A 548 42.38 37.23 11.65
N ALA A 549 43.02 37.55 12.77
CA ALA A 549 42.97 36.75 14.00
C ALA A 549 41.54 36.59 14.56
N SER A 550 40.73 37.65 14.52
CA SER A 550 39.32 37.63 14.98
C SER A 550 38.48 36.64 14.17
N GLU A 551 38.49 36.76 12.83
CA GLU A 551 37.78 35.85 11.93
C GLU A 551 38.26 34.39 12.08
N ALA A 552 39.58 34.19 12.30
CA ALA A 552 40.14 32.86 12.52
C ALA A 552 39.67 32.24 13.84
N ALA A 553 39.67 33.01 14.94
CA ALA A 553 39.20 32.55 16.24
C ALA A 553 37.71 32.16 16.21
N GLU A 554 36.87 32.97 15.56
CA GLU A 554 35.46 32.65 15.35
C GLU A 554 35.26 31.36 14.54
N LEU A 555 36.03 31.19 13.46
CA LEU A 555 35.94 29.99 12.62
C LEU A 555 36.42 28.72 13.35
N TYR A 556 37.49 28.79 14.14
CA TYR A 556 37.92 27.65 14.98
C TYR A 556 36.88 27.31 16.05
N ALA A 557 36.31 28.31 16.73
CA ALA A 557 35.25 28.10 17.72
C ALA A 557 34.00 27.48 17.08
N GLY A 558 33.58 27.98 15.91
CA GLY A 558 32.49 27.42 15.13
C GLY A 558 32.77 25.99 14.65
N ALA A 559 34.01 25.69 14.24
CA ALA A 559 34.42 24.34 13.87
C ALA A 559 34.27 23.37 15.05
N MET A 560 34.74 23.74 16.25
CA MET A 560 34.59 22.90 17.44
C MET A 560 33.11 22.68 17.79
N ALA A 561 32.28 23.71 17.71
CA ALA A 561 30.85 23.61 17.98
C ALA A 561 30.14 22.60 17.07
N LEU A 562 30.57 22.44 15.80
CA LEU A 562 30.04 21.40 14.91
C LEU A 562 30.27 20.00 15.47
N LEU A 563 31.49 19.68 15.90
CA LEU A 563 31.81 18.36 16.45
C LEU A 563 31.28 18.16 17.87
N ASP A 564 31.14 19.22 18.66
CA ASP A 564 30.55 19.13 20.01
C ASP A 564 29.03 18.93 19.99
N SER A 565 28.36 19.21 18.86
CA SER A 565 26.93 18.93 18.67
C SER A 565 26.62 17.43 18.58
N ASP A 566 27.59 16.60 18.21
CA ASP A 566 27.48 15.14 18.20
C ASP A 566 28.83 14.50 18.56
N ALA A 567 28.97 14.08 19.83
CA ALA A 567 30.15 13.38 20.31
C ALA A 567 30.42 12.06 19.55
N GLY A 568 29.42 11.51 18.86
CA GLY A 568 29.58 10.36 17.98
C GLY A 568 30.38 10.67 16.71
N ALA A 569 30.41 11.92 16.23
CA ALA A 569 31.20 12.37 15.07
C ALA A 569 32.70 12.57 15.39
N ARG A 570 33.01 12.67 16.68
CA ARG A 570 34.34 12.88 17.27
C ARG A 570 35.07 11.56 17.47
N CYS A 571 35.74 11.07 16.45
CA CYS A 571 36.42 9.78 16.56
C CYS A 571 37.59 9.61 15.58
N GLY A 572 38.44 8.61 15.85
CA GLY A 572 39.63 8.31 15.06
C GLY A 572 40.64 9.46 15.04
N ALA A 573 41.29 9.67 13.89
CA ALA A 573 42.26 10.76 13.71
C ALA A 573 41.64 12.16 13.89
N LEU A 574 40.33 12.30 13.69
CA LEU A 574 39.64 13.59 13.84
C LEU A 574 39.60 14.06 15.29
N GLU A 575 39.59 13.15 16.26
CA GLU A 575 39.64 13.50 17.69
C GLU A 575 40.98 14.16 18.05
N GLN A 576 42.07 13.69 17.45
CA GLN A 576 43.39 14.30 17.62
C GLN A 576 43.44 15.69 16.99
N GLU A 577 42.85 15.87 15.80
CA GLU A 577 42.78 17.17 15.13
C GLU A 577 41.90 18.16 15.92
N TYR A 578 40.75 17.71 16.44
CA TYR A 578 39.91 18.50 17.33
C TYR A 578 40.67 18.92 18.60
N ALA A 579 41.40 18.00 19.24
CA ALA A 579 42.22 18.31 20.42
C ALA A 579 43.34 19.31 20.09
N ALA A 580 43.99 19.19 18.93
CA ALA A 580 45.00 20.13 18.47
C ALA A 580 44.42 21.53 18.26
N VAL A 581 43.24 21.64 17.64
CA VAL A 581 42.55 22.92 17.45
C VAL A 581 42.17 23.53 18.80
N ARG A 582 41.59 22.73 19.71
CA ARG A 582 41.15 23.19 21.02
C ARG A 582 42.30 23.68 21.91
N MET A 583 43.42 22.96 21.91
CA MET A 583 44.54 23.24 22.82
C MET A 583 45.55 24.23 22.25
N SER A 584 45.68 24.30 20.93
CA SER A 584 46.71 25.11 20.27
C SER A 584 46.12 26.19 19.36
N ASP A 585 45.41 25.81 18.29
CA ASP A 585 45.07 26.74 17.22
C ASP A 585 44.07 27.83 17.68
N LEU A 586 42.99 27.45 18.38
CA LEU A 586 42.00 28.41 18.87
C LEU A 586 42.59 29.36 19.94
N PRO A 587 43.27 28.89 21.00
CA PRO A 587 43.90 29.80 21.96
C PRO A 587 44.92 30.74 21.32
N ARG A 588 45.68 30.26 20.32
CA ARG A 588 46.65 31.08 19.57
C ARG A 588 45.96 32.20 18.80
N ALA A 589 44.91 31.88 18.02
CA ALA A 589 44.14 32.88 17.29
C ALA A 589 43.45 33.89 18.23
N ALA A 590 42.87 33.41 19.35
CA ALA A 590 42.23 34.27 20.34
C ALA A 590 43.23 35.20 21.06
N ALA A 591 44.45 34.74 21.32
CA ALA A 591 45.51 35.59 21.88
C ALA A 591 45.94 36.67 20.88
N ALA A 592 46.11 36.32 19.61
CA ALA A 592 46.43 37.28 18.55
C ALA A 592 45.32 38.33 18.34
N ASP A 593 44.05 37.95 18.47
CA ASP A 593 42.91 38.86 18.41
C ASP A 593 42.92 39.86 19.58
N ARG A 594 43.06 39.38 20.83
CA ARG A 594 43.18 40.24 22.01
C ARG A 594 44.36 41.20 21.91
N LEU A 595 45.49 40.71 21.40
CA LEU A 595 46.68 41.54 21.18
C LEU A 595 46.41 42.62 20.13
N SER A 596 45.78 42.27 19.01
CA SER A 596 45.39 43.23 17.97
C SER A 596 44.47 44.32 18.52
N ALA A 597 43.44 43.94 19.29
CA ALA A 597 42.52 44.88 19.92
C ALA A 597 43.20 45.80 20.95
N ALA A 598 44.13 45.26 21.75
CA ALA A 598 44.90 46.04 22.72
C ALA A 598 45.82 47.06 22.02
N LEU A 599 46.49 46.63 20.94
CA LEU A 599 47.35 47.49 20.12
C LEU A 599 46.56 48.61 19.46
N ASP A 600 45.41 48.30 18.85
CA ASP A 600 44.54 49.32 18.24
C ASP A 600 44.00 50.31 19.27
N GLY A 601 43.64 49.83 20.46
CA GLY A 601 43.21 50.68 21.58
C GLY A 601 44.31 51.64 22.05
N GLU A 602 45.55 51.15 22.21
CA GLU A 602 46.68 52.00 22.59
C GLU A 602 47.10 52.98 21.49
N LEU A 603 47.14 52.53 20.22
CA LEU A 603 47.40 53.42 19.08
C LEU A 603 46.33 54.52 18.97
N GLY A 604 45.06 54.17 19.23
CA GLY A 604 43.95 55.12 19.31
C GLY A 604 44.14 56.15 20.42
N ARG A 605 44.52 55.72 21.63
CA ARG A 605 44.84 56.62 22.76
C ARG A 605 46.00 57.56 22.44
N SER A 606 47.09 57.05 21.87
CA SER A 606 48.24 57.87 21.45
C SER A 606 47.85 58.92 20.42
N ARG A 607 47.06 58.56 19.40
CA ARG A 607 46.52 59.52 18.41
C ARG A 607 45.69 60.61 19.08
N GLN A 608 44.81 60.22 20.00
CA GLN A 608 43.94 61.16 20.69
C GLN A 608 44.74 62.16 21.53
N ARG A 609 45.74 61.70 22.30
CA ARG A 609 46.64 62.56 23.09
C ARG A 609 47.39 63.56 22.21
N LEU A 610 47.94 63.09 21.09
CA LEU A 610 48.65 63.96 20.14
C LEU A 610 47.71 65.04 19.58
N SER A 611 46.48 64.67 19.20
CA SER A 611 45.48 65.62 18.69
C SER A 611 44.97 66.62 19.74
N ALA A 612 45.03 66.26 21.02
CA ALA A 612 44.64 67.10 22.15
C ALA A 612 45.76 68.06 22.62
N GLY A 613 46.91 68.06 21.94
CA GLY A 613 48.04 68.92 22.29
C GLY A 613 48.94 68.38 23.40
N ASP A 614 48.90 67.07 23.68
CA ASP A 614 49.79 66.37 24.62
C ASP A 614 50.77 65.46 23.87
N PRO A 615 51.82 66.02 23.24
CA PRO A 615 52.80 65.23 22.50
C PRO A 615 53.69 64.39 23.42
N ALA A 616 53.92 64.81 24.67
CA ALA A 616 54.68 64.04 25.65
C ALA A 616 53.94 62.75 26.05
N GLY A 617 52.66 62.85 26.42
CA GLY A 617 51.84 61.69 26.75
C GLY A 617 51.51 60.79 25.56
N ALA A 618 51.53 61.31 24.33
CA ALA A 618 51.45 60.51 23.11
C ALA A 618 52.75 59.71 22.87
N LEU A 619 53.91 60.33 23.07
CA LEU A 619 55.23 59.69 22.93
C LEU A 619 55.46 58.60 23.98
N GLU A 620 55.08 58.86 25.23
CA GLU A 620 55.16 57.89 26.34
C GLU A 620 54.37 56.60 26.06
N SER A 621 53.26 56.71 25.32
CA SER A 621 52.43 55.56 24.94
C SER A 621 52.88 54.91 23.62
N ALA A 622 53.31 55.69 22.61
CA ALA A 622 53.63 55.18 21.27
C ALA A 622 55.03 54.54 21.15
N LEU A 623 56.02 55.06 21.88
CA LEU A 623 57.41 54.60 21.78
C LEU A 623 57.61 53.16 22.33
N PRO A 624 57.04 52.77 23.48
CA PRO A 624 57.09 51.39 23.94
C PRO A 624 56.40 50.42 22.97
N LEU A 625 55.24 50.82 22.41
CA LEU A 625 54.51 50.04 21.39
C LEU A 625 55.36 49.77 20.15
N ALA A 626 56.04 50.80 19.61
CA ALA A 626 56.88 50.65 18.42
C ALA A 626 58.06 49.67 18.67
N THR A 627 58.62 49.71 19.88
CA THR A 627 59.74 48.83 20.29
C THR A 627 59.27 47.39 20.51
N ALA A 628 58.11 47.23 21.15
CA ALA A 628 57.46 45.96 21.41
C ALA A 628 57.05 45.21 20.14
N LEU A 629 56.40 45.91 19.20
CA LEU A 629 55.89 45.35 17.95
C LEU A 629 57.01 44.77 17.07
N GLY A 630 58.22 45.34 17.14
CA GLY A 630 59.39 44.83 16.43
C GLY A 630 59.92 43.49 16.94
N ARG A 631 59.44 43.01 18.09
CA ARG A 631 59.88 41.76 18.75
C ARG A 631 58.84 40.63 18.67
N LEU A 632 57.68 40.87 18.08
CA LEU A 632 56.64 39.85 17.96
C LEU A 632 56.95 38.85 16.83
N PRO A 633 56.62 37.56 17.02
CA PRO A 633 56.59 36.59 15.93
C PRO A 633 55.55 37.00 14.87
N ASP A 634 55.72 36.55 13.63
CA ASP A 634 54.87 36.91 12.49
C ASP A 634 54.87 38.40 12.15
N ALA A 635 56.07 38.98 11.99
CA ALA A 635 56.31 40.39 11.64
C ALA A 635 55.45 40.92 10.47
N ARG A 636 55.01 40.04 9.57
CA ARG A 636 54.09 40.37 8.47
C ARG A 636 52.74 40.89 8.99
N CYS A 637 52.16 40.24 10.00
CA CYS A 637 50.84 40.59 10.54
C CYS A 637 50.85 41.88 11.37
N TRP A 638 52.01 42.22 11.95
CA TRP A 638 52.18 43.39 12.80
C TRP A 638 52.80 44.59 12.08
N SER A 639 53.09 44.46 10.79
CA SER A 639 53.76 45.50 9.99
C SER A 639 52.97 46.82 9.91
N GLY A 640 51.64 46.74 9.79
CA GLY A 640 50.74 47.91 9.79
C GLY A 640 50.75 48.66 11.13
N PRO A 641 50.41 47.98 12.25
CA PRO A 641 50.49 48.56 13.59
C PRO A 641 51.89 49.09 13.94
N SER A 642 52.95 48.37 13.55
CA SER A 642 54.34 48.80 13.78
C SER A 642 54.67 50.10 13.06
N ARG A 643 54.25 50.24 11.79
CA ARG A 643 54.38 51.49 11.04
C ARG A 643 53.60 52.63 11.69
N ALA A 644 52.35 52.38 12.08
CA ALA A 644 51.52 53.37 12.75
C ALA A 644 52.11 53.85 14.08
N ALA A 645 52.66 52.93 14.88
CA ALA A 645 53.36 53.25 16.13
C ALA A 645 54.60 54.12 15.86
N ALA A 646 55.39 53.78 14.84
CA ALA A 646 56.60 54.53 14.47
C ALA A 646 56.26 55.94 13.94
N GLU A 647 55.25 56.07 13.09
CA GLU A 647 54.77 57.36 12.59
C GLU A 647 54.25 58.25 13.73
N LEU A 648 53.49 57.69 14.67
CA LEU A 648 53.01 58.43 15.84
C LEU A 648 54.14 58.86 16.76
N THR A 649 55.14 58.00 16.96
CA THR A 649 56.34 58.31 17.75
C THR A 649 57.12 59.46 17.12
N GLN A 650 57.30 59.44 15.78
CA GLN A 650 57.98 60.51 15.05
C GLN A 650 57.18 61.83 15.10
N ALA A 651 55.86 61.78 14.89
CA ALA A 651 55.00 62.96 14.93
C ALA A 651 54.96 63.60 16.32
N ALA A 652 54.85 62.79 17.39
CA ALA A 652 54.90 63.25 18.77
C ALA A 652 56.29 63.83 19.13
N GLY A 653 57.37 63.19 18.68
CA GLY A 653 58.74 63.67 18.87
C GLY A 653 59.01 65.02 18.19
N ALA A 654 58.48 65.22 16.98
CA ALA A 654 58.61 66.48 16.23
C ALA A 654 57.79 67.63 16.85
N ALA A 655 56.73 67.31 17.60
CA ALA A 655 55.86 68.28 18.24
C ALA A 655 56.37 68.76 19.62
N LEU A 656 57.46 68.18 20.14
CA LEU A 656 58.07 68.58 21.43
C LEU A 656 59.09 69.71 21.25
N SER A 657 59.08 70.70 22.13
CA SER A 657 60.14 71.72 22.17
C SER A 657 61.43 71.18 22.79
N ALA A 658 62.58 71.78 22.45
CA ALA A 658 63.90 71.35 22.94
C ALA A 658 64.02 71.31 24.49
N ARG A 659 63.19 72.09 25.19
CA ARG A 659 63.15 72.14 26.66
C ARG A 659 62.30 71.00 27.25
N GLU A 660 61.21 70.62 26.58
CA GLU A 660 60.31 69.53 27.00
C GLU A 660 60.95 68.15 26.76
N ALA A 661 61.70 68.00 25.65
CA ALA A 661 62.45 66.78 25.33
C ALA A 661 63.51 66.44 26.40
N GLY A 662 64.13 67.45 27.04
CA GLY A 662 65.16 67.25 28.06
C GLY A 662 64.64 66.81 29.44
N THR A 663 63.33 66.93 29.70
CA THR A 663 62.69 66.57 30.98
C THR A 663 61.90 65.27 30.95
N LEU A 664 61.74 64.67 29.77
CA LEU A 664 61.00 63.43 29.57
C LEU A 664 61.75 62.25 30.21
N LYS A 665 61.24 61.75 31.32
CA LYS A 665 61.58 60.42 31.85
C LYS A 665 60.64 59.42 31.20
N LEU A 666 61.09 58.82 30.10
CA LEU A 666 60.37 57.72 29.47
C LEU A 666 60.21 56.58 30.50
N PRO A 667 58.98 56.18 30.86
CA PRO A 667 58.77 55.10 31.80
C PRO A 667 59.28 53.78 31.21
N SER A 668 59.71 52.87 32.08
CA SER A 668 59.96 51.48 31.72
C SER A 668 58.64 50.80 31.35
N ASP A 669 58.43 50.69 30.04
CA ASP A 669 57.50 49.86 29.28
C ASP A 669 56.36 49.16 30.09
N PRO A 670 55.21 49.84 30.30
CA PRO A 670 54.07 49.26 31.00
C PRO A 670 53.38 48.12 30.23
N LEU A 671 53.73 47.91 28.96
CA LEU A 671 53.21 46.82 28.12
C LEU A 671 54.16 45.62 28.07
N THR A 672 55.43 45.75 28.50
CA THR A 672 56.39 44.64 28.61
C THR A 672 55.79 43.46 29.39
N PRO A 673 55.07 43.60 30.53
CA PRO A 673 54.53 42.44 31.24
C PRO A 673 53.50 41.68 30.40
N VAL A 674 52.58 42.39 29.74
CA VAL A 674 51.50 41.80 28.93
C VAL A 674 52.05 41.16 27.65
N LEU A 675 53.03 41.80 27.02
CA LEU A 675 53.69 41.31 25.81
C LEU A 675 54.67 40.18 26.08
N GLU A 676 55.42 40.21 27.18
CA GLU A 676 56.27 39.11 27.61
C GLU A 676 55.46 37.92 28.11
N GLU A 677 54.32 38.15 28.76
CA GLU A 677 53.41 37.08 29.15
C GLU A 677 52.80 36.42 27.91
N ALA A 678 52.28 37.20 26.96
CA ALA A 678 51.76 36.70 25.69
C ALA A 678 52.84 35.97 24.86
N ARG A 679 54.07 36.51 24.83
CA ARG A 679 55.21 35.89 24.14
C ARG A 679 55.67 34.62 24.83
N ARG A 680 55.80 34.60 26.16
CA ARG A 680 56.18 33.39 26.93
C ARG A 680 55.12 32.30 26.81
N ASP A 681 53.83 32.66 26.80
CA ASP A 681 52.74 31.72 26.57
C ASP A 681 52.77 31.15 25.15
N TRP A 682 53.09 31.98 24.15
CA TRP A 682 53.24 31.53 22.77
C TRP A 682 54.47 30.64 22.58
N GLU A 683 55.65 31.03 23.08
CA GLU A 683 56.90 30.26 22.99
C GLU A 683 56.78 28.89 23.68
N ARG A 684 56.19 28.85 24.89
CA ARG A 684 55.92 27.60 25.62
C ARG A 684 55.02 26.66 24.82
N ARG A 685 53.98 27.19 24.17
CA ARG A 685 53.02 26.38 23.39
C ARG A 685 53.58 25.91 22.05
N GLN A 686 54.52 26.65 21.43
CA GLN A 686 55.24 26.17 20.24
C GLN A 686 56.21 25.05 20.60
N ALA A 687 56.93 25.18 21.73
CA ALA A 687 57.80 24.11 22.22
C ALA A 687 57.01 22.82 22.52
N GLU A 688 55.84 22.90 23.16
CA GLU A 688 54.96 21.73 23.38
C GLU A 688 54.45 21.13 22.07
N LYS A 689 54.24 21.94 21.03
CA LYS A 689 53.79 21.47 19.71
C LYS A 689 54.90 20.72 18.97
N ASP A 690 56.13 21.22 19.02
CA ASP A 690 57.28 20.57 18.41
C ASP A 690 57.63 19.26 19.13
N GLU A 691 57.52 19.24 20.46
CA GLU A 691 57.71 18.03 21.28
C GLU A 691 56.67 16.96 20.91
N ARG A 692 55.37 17.29 20.89
CA ARG A 692 54.31 16.35 20.50
C ARG A 692 54.41 15.88 19.05
N ARG A 693 54.89 16.73 18.14
CA ARG A 693 55.14 16.35 16.76
C ARG A 693 56.29 15.34 16.68
N SER A 694 57.36 15.54 17.45
CA SER A 694 58.46 14.57 17.56
C SER A 694 58.02 13.25 18.21
N GLU A 695 57.10 13.29 19.17
CA GLU A 695 56.49 12.09 19.76
C GLU A 695 55.60 11.36 18.75
N ALA A 696 54.78 12.08 17.97
CA ALA A 696 53.94 11.48 16.94
C ALA A 696 54.77 10.88 15.78
N GLU A 697 55.85 11.54 15.37
CA GLU A 697 56.77 11.06 14.34
C GLU A 697 57.61 9.86 14.83
N SER A 698 57.95 9.78 16.13
CA SER A 698 58.65 8.62 16.71
C SER A 698 57.75 7.39 16.92
N VAL A 699 56.44 7.58 17.12
CA VAL A 699 55.45 6.48 17.16
C VAL A 699 55.11 5.94 15.76
N GLN A 700 55.42 6.70 14.68
CA GLN A 700 55.21 6.28 13.28
C GLN A 700 56.48 5.78 12.57
N ALA A 701 57.64 5.75 13.22
CA ALA A 701 58.84 5.12 12.67
C ALA A 701 58.67 3.59 12.66
N PRO A 702 58.80 2.90 11.50
CA PRO A 702 58.53 1.47 11.41
C PRO A 702 59.59 0.67 12.17
N ASN A 703 59.13 -0.33 12.95
CA ASN A 703 59.92 -1.49 13.35
C ASN A 703 60.39 -2.21 12.07
N ALA A 704 61.49 -1.75 11.50
CA ALA A 704 62.19 -2.36 10.37
C ALA A 704 63.57 -2.85 10.82
N THR A 705 63.61 -3.67 11.87
CA THR A 705 64.73 -4.58 12.15
C THR A 705 64.21 -5.70 13.06
N GLY A 706 63.86 -6.85 12.48
CA GLY A 706 63.36 -7.97 13.27
C GLY A 706 62.93 -9.22 12.49
N GLU A 707 63.53 -9.52 11.33
CA GLU A 707 63.48 -10.87 10.75
C GLU A 707 64.88 -11.27 10.29
N ALA A 708 65.58 -11.97 11.17
CA ALA A 708 66.64 -12.92 10.84
C ALA A 708 66.87 -13.84 12.05
N GLN A 709 65.99 -14.85 12.21
CA GLN A 709 66.31 -16.22 12.64
C GLN A 709 65.07 -17.10 12.60
#